data_AF-A0A3A1P8P7-F1
#
_entry.id   AF-A0A3A1P8P7-F1
#
_cell.length_a   1.000
_cell.length_b   1.000
_cell.length_c   1.000
_cell.angle_alpha   90.00
_cell.angle_beta   90.00
_cell.angle_gamma   90.00
#
_symmetry.space_group_name_H-M   'P 1'
#
loop_
_entity.id
_entity.type
_entity.pdbx_description
1 polymer ?
#
loop_
_entity_poly.entity_id
_entity_poly.type
_entity_poly.pdbx_seq_one_letter_code
_entity_poly.pdbx_strand_id
1 'polypeptide(L)'
;MHEEGTLGEHQRKLLGFTDNRQDAALQAGHFNDFIFVTLLRSGLLKAVADAGERGLEHQRFGDAVRLALGFTRENKERLAEWMANPEARGLIAFEQAEHAVTKVLAHRVWSDLRRGWRFTNPNLEDLKLIEVRFPGLGELAGDDELFAKDDFLREASPSTRAELFKLLFDAMRKGLAVSTEALEKQLITQVAQEAQQSLRFPWNIESSEADRLRTAGVLMVDPPKRDTISNAENDAITRGSYMSALGKSLCHTRLWGADGPKRKDYPDFISTLIKAAEAHEILRKVPIGGGDAWRLAPAALRLHLATPSADDVKANAFFRDLYTSVVASLGEEGALTFSFEAREHTAQVENEIRQWREDRFRYADADRKRLVENKEAMKDREEPDSFLPLLFCSPTMELGVDISALSTVYLRNAPPTPANYAQRAGRAGRSGQAALVVTYCAAQSPHDQYYFNDRKQLVAGQVKPPALDLANRDLIASHIHAEWLAAAKAPLESSIPKNLDMDNTEGFPVAEEHMRAFDKVRRDAQLLADLKAILETVAPYVELEAFPDLADPQGLIESVIASADHNFDQTFERWRDLYRGALREQADADKVRNKTNVAPGERKSAASRYKLAADELEMLVHGRATNGSDFYTYRYLATEGFLPGYNFPRLPLYAFIPAMRGTAVLQRPRFLAISEFGPNSLVYHEGRAFRIIKAKLPAGQRSDDGNLATDTMILCAQCGAAETSPVVERCQACGTSLGGAERLDSIFRIQNVETFPTARITANDEDRQRRGFDIQTVFAWTGDTNSVQTITLSGEGQPIVSLSFGRRAKITRLNKGLKRRAEKAICGFVIDPLTGRWLADKNNDDGTGPDPGKSRQQRIVPVVEDHKNSLLLIPDASFNLGPAEMATLQHALVRAIEVSESLEEGEMLGEAMPNREERRALLLYEATEGGAGVLSRLMNTSGRWQGLARIALELMHYKFDEQGQLVDGEKPCVEACYRCLMSYFNQPDHEHLDRTNEKVISFLLAMSSAAILKSEKASVKPNPSSGGWKAKLEEWDIPAPGNTTIEGSAFDLFWPSQLLLAVPGGSSASIAASCAARGIDVIDLPADAPETLPNALAQYFGK
;
A
#
# COMPACT_ATOMS: atom_id res chain seq x y z
N MET A 1 -23.65 -32.19 -7.28
CA MET A 1 -22.20 -32.40 -7.51
C MET A 1 -21.54 -33.26 -6.44
N HIS A 2 -21.43 -32.85 -5.16
CA HIS A 2 -20.86 -33.72 -4.10
C HIS A 2 -21.73 -34.97 -3.84
N GLU A 3 -23.04 -34.80 -3.72
CA GLU A 3 -24.00 -35.89 -3.53
C GLU A 3 -24.17 -36.81 -4.75
N GLU A 4 -23.70 -36.37 -5.93
CA GLU A 4 -23.80 -37.14 -7.19
C GLU A 4 -22.55 -38.00 -7.48
N GLY A 5 -21.47 -37.84 -6.71
CA GLY A 5 -20.24 -38.63 -6.85
C GLY A 5 -19.43 -38.41 -8.15
N THR A 6 -19.77 -37.37 -8.93
CA THR A 6 -19.21 -37.15 -10.28
C THR A 6 -17.87 -36.41 -10.31
N LEU A 7 -17.46 -35.77 -9.20
CA LEU A 7 -16.18 -35.06 -9.08
C LEU A 7 -15.19 -35.86 -8.22
N GLY A 8 -14.01 -36.14 -8.77
CA GLY A 8 -12.92 -36.80 -8.04
C GLY A 8 -12.44 -35.95 -6.84
N GLU A 9 -11.83 -36.60 -5.84
CA GLU A 9 -11.40 -35.97 -4.60
C GLU A 9 -10.53 -34.72 -4.82
N HIS A 10 -9.52 -34.79 -5.69
CA HIS A 10 -8.60 -33.67 -5.98
C HIS A 10 -9.12 -32.70 -7.06
N GLN A 11 -10.35 -32.90 -7.56
CA GLN A 11 -11.05 -31.94 -8.41
C GLN A 11 -11.89 -30.96 -7.56
N ARG A 12 -12.02 -31.21 -6.25
CA ARG A 12 -12.72 -30.37 -5.28
C ARG A 12 -11.83 -29.20 -4.87
N LYS A 13 -11.61 -28.28 -5.79
CA LYS A 13 -10.74 -27.12 -5.59
C LYS A 13 -11.39 -25.83 -6.06
N LEU A 14 -10.97 -24.74 -5.47
CA LEU A 14 -11.49 -23.41 -5.70
C LEU A 14 -10.34 -22.45 -5.96
N LEU A 15 -10.51 -21.60 -6.98
CA LEU A 15 -9.58 -20.51 -7.27
C LEU A 15 -10.27 -19.18 -7.00
N GLY A 16 -9.78 -18.44 -6.01
CA GLY A 16 -10.27 -17.13 -5.62
C GLY A 16 -9.48 -16.01 -6.28
N PHE A 17 -10.14 -15.01 -6.88
CA PHE A 17 -9.50 -13.80 -7.38
C PHE A 17 -9.84 -12.59 -6.52
N THR A 18 -8.83 -11.78 -6.27
CA THR A 18 -8.92 -10.45 -5.66
C THR A 18 -8.35 -9.40 -6.62
N ASP A 19 -8.76 -8.14 -6.46
CA ASP A 19 -8.24 -7.04 -7.30
C ASP A 19 -6.81 -6.61 -6.96
N ASN A 20 -6.34 -6.88 -5.74
CA ASN A 20 -5.00 -6.49 -5.28
C ASN A 20 -4.24 -7.73 -4.78
N ARG A 21 -2.92 -7.75 -5.02
CA ARG A 21 -2.03 -8.82 -4.55
C ARG A 21 -2.01 -8.94 -3.01
N GLN A 22 -2.06 -7.83 -2.27
CA GLN A 22 -2.14 -7.86 -0.79
C GLN A 22 -3.47 -8.42 -0.29
N ASP A 23 -4.56 -8.24 -1.05
CA ASP A 23 -5.86 -8.82 -0.70
C ASP A 23 -5.81 -10.35 -0.81
N ALA A 24 -5.06 -10.92 -1.76
CA ALA A 24 -4.89 -12.37 -1.86
C ALA A 24 -4.21 -12.95 -0.61
N ALA A 25 -3.12 -12.31 -0.15
CA ALA A 25 -2.46 -12.68 1.11
C ALA A 25 -3.40 -12.55 2.32
N LEU A 26 -4.20 -11.46 2.37
CA LEU A 26 -5.21 -11.27 3.40
C LEU A 26 -6.26 -12.37 3.40
N GLN A 27 -6.85 -12.69 2.25
CA GLN A 27 -7.90 -13.70 2.14
C GLN A 27 -7.39 -15.10 2.47
N ALA A 28 -6.15 -15.45 2.07
CA ALA A 28 -5.53 -16.70 2.46
C ALA A 28 -5.34 -16.81 3.98
N GLY A 29 -4.79 -15.77 4.61
CA GLY A 29 -4.61 -15.71 6.07
C GLY A 29 -5.94 -15.75 6.83
N HIS A 30 -6.92 -14.94 6.38
CA HIS A 30 -8.27 -14.88 6.94
C HIS A 30 -8.97 -16.25 6.86
N PHE A 31 -8.92 -16.90 5.70
CA PHE A 31 -9.52 -18.24 5.53
C PHE A 31 -8.88 -19.27 6.46
N ASN A 32 -7.54 -19.32 6.51
CA ASN A 32 -6.83 -20.28 7.37
C ASN A 32 -7.12 -20.04 8.87
N ASP A 33 -7.21 -18.78 9.30
CA ASP A 33 -7.61 -18.47 10.68
C ASP A 33 -9.08 -18.80 10.93
N PHE A 34 -9.98 -18.58 9.95
CA PHE A 34 -11.38 -18.96 10.05
C PHE A 34 -11.56 -20.47 10.22
N ILE A 35 -10.83 -21.29 9.44
CA ILE A 35 -10.81 -22.75 9.61
C ILE A 35 -10.27 -23.12 11.00
N PHE A 36 -9.15 -22.53 11.43
CA PHE A 36 -8.58 -22.78 12.74
C PHE A 36 -9.54 -22.46 13.90
N VAL A 37 -10.17 -21.28 13.89
CA VAL A 37 -11.14 -20.87 14.92
C VAL A 37 -12.36 -21.78 14.90
N THR A 38 -12.82 -22.18 13.71
CA THR A 38 -13.94 -23.11 13.56
C THR A 38 -13.63 -24.47 14.16
N LEU A 39 -12.45 -25.02 13.90
CA LEU A 39 -12.00 -26.28 14.49
C LEU A 39 -11.83 -26.17 16.01
N LEU A 40 -11.19 -25.10 16.50
CA LEU A 40 -11.01 -24.86 17.93
C LEU A 40 -12.36 -24.82 18.67
N ARG A 41 -13.31 -24.04 18.14
CA ARG A 41 -14.64 -23.88 18.76
C ARG A 41 -15.48 -25.16 18.64
N SER A 42 -15.45 -25.83 17.50
CA SER A 42 -16.16 -27.11 17.35
C SER A 42 -15.57 -28.19 18.24
N GLY A 43 -14.24 -28.25 18.38
CA GLY A 43 -13.55 -29.12 19.33
C GLY A 43 -13.94 -28.82 20.78
N LEU A 44 -14.05 -27.54 21.16
CA LEU A 44 -14.56 -27.14 22.49
C LEU A 44 -16.02 -27.51 22.70
N LEU A 45 -16.88 -27.29 21.70
CA LEU A 45 -18.30 -27.66 21.78
C LEU A 45 -18.47 -29.17 21.94
N LYS A 46 -17.72 -29.96 21.17
CA LYS A 46 -17.68 -31.42 21.31
C LYS A 46 -17.17 -31.85 22.69
N ALA A 47 -16.08 -31.25 23.18
CA ALA A 47 -15.55 -31.55 24.50
C ALA A 47 -16.55 -31.24 25.63
N VAL A 48 -17.33 -30.17 25.50
CA VAL A 48 -18.40 -29.81 26.45
C VAL A 48 -19.57 -30.79 26.35
N ALA A 49 -19.96 -31.18 25.13
CA ALA A 49 -21.01 -32.19 24.92
C ALA A 49 -20.61 -33.56 25.51
N ASP A 50 -19.38 -34.01 25.28
CA ASP A 50 -18.84 -35.27 25.78
C ASP A 50 -18.70 -35.27 27.33
N ALA A 51 -18.57 -34.10 27.97
CA ALA A 51 -18.57 -33.97 29.43
C ALA A 51 -19.96 -34.15 30.07
N GLY A 52 -21.04 -33.94 29.31
CA GLY A 52 -22.43 -34.08 29.74
C GLY A 52 -22.80 -33.18 30.93
N GLU A 53 -23.71 -33.67 31.78
CA GLU A 53 -24.24 -32.91 32.94
C GLU A 53 -23.17 -32.49 33.96
N ARG A 54 -22.02 -33.18 34.02
CA ARG A 54 -20.92 -32.82 34.93
C ARG A 54 -20.28 -31.49 34.57
N GLY A 55 -20.37 -31.10 33.29
CA GLY A 55 -19.67 -29.94 32.72
C GLY A 55 -18.19 -30.19 32.51
N LEU A 56 -17.57 -29.38 31.65
CA LEU A 56 -16.15 -29.43 31.38
C LEU A 56 -15.38 -28.57 32.39
N GLU A 57 -14.45 -29.21 33.10
CA GLU A 57 -13.58 -28.57 34.09
C GLU A 57 -12.35 -27.92 33.45
N HIS A 58 -11.87 -26.82 34.04
CA HIS A 58 -10.78 -26.03 33.48
C HIS A 58 -9.47 -26.80 33.27
N GLN A 59 -9.17 -27.79 34.12
CA GLN A 59 -7.94 -28.60 34.02
C GLN A 59 -7.93 -29.44 32.74
N ARG A 60 -9.12 -29.76 32.23
CA ARG A 60 -9.30 -30.59 31.03
C ARG A 60 -9.53 -29.77 29.76
N PHE A 61 -9.53 -28.44 29.81
CA PHE A 61 -9.78 -27.60 28.62
C PHE A 61 -8.84 -27.95 27.46
N GLY A 62 -7.55 -28.11 27.73
CA GLY A 62 -6.58 -28.48 26.69
C GLY A 62 -6.78 -29.92 26.20
N ASP A 63 -6.77 -30.87 27.13
CA ASP A 63 -6.78 -32.31 26.82
C ASP A 63 -8.10 -32.75 26.17
N ALA A 64 -9.24 -32.29 26.68
CA ALA A 64 -10.53 -32.65 26.12
C ALA A 64 -10.71 -32.08 24.70
N VAL A 65 -10.23 -30.87 24.42
CA VAL A 65 -10.27 -30.30 23.06
C VAL A 65 -9.31 -31.06 22.14
N ARG A 66 -8.11 -31.40 22.60
CA ARG A 66 -7.15 -32.22 21.86
C ARG A 66 -7.75 -33.58 21.45
N LEU A 67 -8.39 -34.26 22.39
CA LEU A 67 -9.08 -35.53 22.16
C LEU A 67 -10.27 -35.35 21.20
N ALA A 68 -11.05 -34.28 21.35
CA ALA A 68 -12.18 -33.98 20.46
C ALA A 68 -11.75 -33.70 19.01
N LEU A 69 -10.56 -33.13 18.81
CA LEU A 69 -9.93 -32.96 17.48
C LEU A 69 -9.32 -34.26 16.94
N GLY A 70 -9.21 -35.31 17.76
CA GLY A 70 -8.57 -36.57 17.40
C GLY A 70 -7.05 -36.48 17.31
N PHE A 71 -6.43 -35.54 18.03
CA PHE A 71 -4.97 -35.38 18.10
C PHE A 71 -4.39 -36.36 19.12
N THR A 72 -4.41 -37.64 18.77
CA THR A 72 -3.88 -38.72 19.59
C THR A 72 -2.89 -39.57 18.80
N ARG A 73 -2.03 -40.29 19.51
CA ARG A 73 -1.05 -41.20 18.90
C ARG A 73 -1.70 -42.33 18.09
N GLU A 74 -2.89 -42.77 18.49
CA GLU A 74 -3.63 -43.86 17.83
C GLU A 74 -4.13 -43.44 16.45
N ASN A 75 -4.46 -42.16 16.27
CA ASN A 75 -4.92 -41.61 15.01
C ASN A 75 -3.75 -41.21 14.11
N LYS A 76 -3.12 -42.22 13.49
CA LYS A 76 -1.93 -42.04 12.64
C LYS A 76 -2.17 -41.12 11.45
N GLU A 77 -3.38 -41.10 10.90
CA GLU A 77 -3.74 -40.26 9.74
C GLU A 77 -3.72 -38.77 10.10
N ARG A 78 -4.06 -38.41 11.35
CA ARG A 78 -4.09 -37.01 11.81
C ARG A 78 -2.76 -36.49 12.35
N LEU A 79 -1.70 -37.31 12.46
CA LEU A 79 -0.41 -36.86 12.99
C LEU A 79 0.19 -35.72 12.17
N ALA A 80 0.02 -35.76 10.84
CA ALA A 80 0.52 -34.74 9.92
C ALA A 80 -0.17 -33.36 10.07
N GLU A 81 -1.36 -33.32 10.69
CA GLU A 81 -2.15 -32.10 10.88
C GLU A 81 -1.60 -31.19 11.98
N TRP A 82 -0.98 -31.77 13.01
CA TRP A 82 -0.62 -31.03 14.22
C TRP A 82 0.84 -31.21 14.66
N MET A 83 1.53 -32.28 14.27
CA MET A 83 2.95 -32.48 14.61
C MET A 83 3.89 -31.93 13.54
N ALA A 84 4.99 -31.30 13.97
CA ALA A 84 6.06 -30.84 13.07
C ALA A 84 6.84 -32.02 12.43
N ASN A 85 6.91 -33.17 13.12
CA ASN A 85 7.51 -34.39 12.61
C ASN A 85 6.57 -35.59 12.79
N PRO A 86 5.64 -35.83 11.85
CA PRO A 86 4.67 -36.92 11.96
C PRO A 86 5.31 -38.32 11.81
N GLU A 87 6.50 -38.41 11.21
CA GLU A 87 7.24 -39.66 11.02
C GLU A 87 8.09 -40.04 12.25
N ALA A 88 7.98 -39.27 13.35
CA ALA A 88 8.68 -39.56 14.59
C ALA A 88 8.38 -40.99 15.08
N ARG A 89 9.44 -41.76 15.35
CA ARG A 89 9.32 -43.15 15.84
C ARG A 89 9.42 -43.28 17.36
N GLY A 90 9.94 -42.25 18.04
CA GLY A 90 10.21 -42.27 19.49
C GLY A 90 9.04 -41.75 20.31
N LEU A 91 8.72 -42.43 21.42
CA LEU A 91 7.63 -42.06 22.35
C LEU A 91 7.76 -40.62 22.88
N ILE A 92 8.98 -40.19 23.18
CA ILE A 92 9.29 -38.87 23.74
C ILE A 92 8.79 -37.73 22.84
N ALA A 93 8.96 -37.85 21.52
CA ALA A 93 8.54 -36.81 20.58
C ALA A 93 7.00 -36.64 20.55
N PHE A 94 6.26 -37.74 20.69
CA PHE A 94 4.81 -37.72 20.80
C PHE A 94 4.35 -37.09 22.11
N GLU A 95 4.91 -37.52 23.24
CA GLU A 95 4.55 -36.98 24.56
C GLU A 95 4.84 -35.47 24.64
N GLN A 96 5.97 -35.02 24.10
CA GLN A 96 6.30 -33.60 24.01
C GLN A 96 5.29 -32.82 23.17
N ALA A 97 4.92 -33.33 21.99
CA ALA A 97 3.93 -32.70 21.14
C ALA A 97 2.54 -32.68 21.81
N GLU A 98 2.07 -33.79 22.38
CA GLU A 98 0.77 -33.87 23.07
C GLU A 98 0.71 -32.90 24.26
N HIS A 99 1.81 -32.79 25.02
CA HIS A 99 1.92 -31.85 26.12
C HIS A 99 1.85 -30.40 25.62
N ALA A 100 2.65 -30.06 24.62
CA ALA A 100 2.69 -28.72 24.04
C ALA A 100 1.32 -28.31 23.48
N VAL A 101 0.67 -29.16 22.66
CA VAL A 101 -0.63 -28.83 22.04
C VAL A 101 -1.72 -28.70 23.11
N THR A 102 -1.69 -29.53 24.16
CA THR A 102 -2.63 -29.42 25.29
C THR A 102 -2.52 -28.06 25.98
N LYS A 103 -1.30 -27.60 26.28
CA LYS A 103 -1.07 -26.30 26.93
C LYS A 103 -1.47 -25.14 26.01
N VAL A 104 -1.16 -25.22 24.71
CA VAL A 104 -1.58 -24.21 23.72
C VAL A 104 -3.10 -24.14 23.62
N LEU A 105 -3.80 -25.28 23.46
CA LEU A 105 -5.25 -25.32 23.36
C LEU A 105 -5.93 -24.78 24.64
N ALA A 106 -5.40 -25.10 25.82
CA ALA A 106 -5.91 -24.53 27.07
C ALA A 106 -5.82 -22.99 27.07
N HIS A 107 -4.70 -22.43 26.63
CA HIS A 107 -4.53 -20.97 26.49
C HIS A 107 -5.51 -20.36 25.47
N ARG A 108 -5.71 -21.03 24.33
CA ARG A 108 -6.63 -20.59 23.26
C ARG A 108 -8.08 -20.60 23.73
N VAL A 109 -8.51 -21.63 24.47
CA VAL A 109 -9.85 -21.70 25.07
C VAL A 109 -10.06 -20.54 26.05
N TRP A 110 -9.12 -20.29 26.97
CA TRP A 110 -9.22 -19.14 27.88
C TRP A 110 -9.30 -17.81 27.12
N SER A 111 -8.47 -17.63 26.10
CA SER A 111 -8.46 -16.44 25.25
C SER A 111 -9.80 -16.26 24.50
N ASP A 112 -10.42 -17.34 24.03
CA ASP A 112 -11.71 -17.29 23.33
C ASP A 112 -12.87 -16.94 24.28
N LEU A 113 -12.82 -17.36 25.55
CA LEU A 113 -13.80 -17.03 26.60
C LEU A 113 -13.75 -15.57 27.08
N ARG A 114 -12.71 -14.80 26.71
CA ARG A 114 -12.63 -13.37 27.02
C ARG A 114 -13.76 -12.60 26.33
N ARG A 115 -14.19 -11.49 26.93
CA ARG A 115 -15.05 -10.52 26.24
C ARG A 115 -14.35 -9.95 25.00
N GLY A 116 -15.03 -10.00 23.86
CA GLY A 116 -14.64 -9.32 22.63
C GLY A 116 -15.87 -8.91 21.84
N TRP A 117 -15.81 -7.82 21.10
CA TRP A 117 -16.83 -7.49 20.10
C TRP A 117 -16.56 -8.32 18.85
N ARG A 118 -17.37 -9.36 18.64
CA ARG A 118 -17.20 -10.35 17.57
C ARG A 118 -18.48 -10.46 16.74
N PHE A 119 -18.80 -9.40 15.99
CA PHE A 119 -20.03 -9.35 15.19
C PHE A 119 -20.02 -10.33 14.01
N THR A 120 -18.86 -10.48 13.37
CA THR A 120 -18.68 -11.24 12.13
C THR A 120 -18.19 -12.68 12.39
N ASN A 121 -17.79 -12.99 13.63
CA ASN A 121 -17.39 -14.33 14.03
C ASN A 121 -17.68 -14.60 15.54
N PRO A 122 -18.98 -14.67 15.91
CA PRO A 122 -19.42 -14.79 17.31
C PRO A 122 -18.90 -16.08 17.96
N ASN A 123 -18.64 -16.02 19.27
CA ASN A 123 -18.15 -17.19 20.03
C ASN A 123 -19.29 -18.11 20.47
N LEU A 124 -18.95 -19.26 21.06
CA LEU A 124 -19.95 -20.25 21.47
C LEU A 124 -20.90 -19.75 22.58
N GLU A 125 -20.44 -18.84 23.45
CA GLU A 125 -21.26 -18.25 24.53
C GLU A 125 -22.25 -17.22 23.96
N ASP A 126 -21.80 -16.38 23.02
CA ASP A 126 -22.61 -15.38 22.32
C ASP A 126 -23.68 -16.06 21.47
N LEU A 127 -23.34 -17.21 20.87
CA LEU A 127 -24.27 -18.04 20.12
C LEU A 127 -25.21 -18.88 20.98
N LYS A 128 -25.07 -18.90 22.32
CA LYS A 128 -25.84 -19.79 23.21
C LYS A 128 -25.71 -21.27 22.82
N LEU A 129 -24.49 -21.70 22.52
CA LEU A 129 -24.13 -23.12 22.34
C LEU A 129 -23.48 -23.68 23.62
N ILE A 130 -22.73 -22.84 24.33
CA ILE A 130 -22.21 -23.15 25.67
C ILE A 130 -22.62 -22.08 26.67
N GLU A 131 -22.61 -22.44 27.94
CA GLU A 131 -22.77 -21.51 29.05
C GLU A 131 -21.77 -21.81 30.16
N VAL A 132 -21.49 -20.77 30.97
CA VAL A 132 -20.64 -20.86 32.15
C VAL A 132 -21.50 -21.03 33.38
N ARG A 133 -21.20 -22.04 34.18
CA ARG A 133 -21.78 -22.24 35.52
C ARG A 133 -20.69 -22.13 36.58
N PHE A 134 -21.07 -21.63 37.76
CA PHE A 134 -20.17 -21.47 38.90
C PHE A 134 -20.58 -22.48 39.99
N PRO A 135 -19.87 -23.62 40.13
CA PRO A 135 -20.10 -24.55 41.23
C PRO A 135 -19.91 -23.87 42.59
N GLY A 136 -20.68 -24.27 43.61
CA GLY A 136 -20.61 -23.68 44.95
C GLY A 136 -21.31 -22.31 45.10
N LEU A 137 -21.86 -21.74 44.02
CA LEU A 137 -22.54 -20.43 44.07
C LEU A 137 -23.73 -20.40 45.04
N GLY A 138 -24.47 -21.50 45.15
CA GLY A 138 -25.61 -21.62 46.06
C GLY A 138 -25.19 -21.64 47.54
N GLU A 139 -24.09 -22.31 47.86
CA GLU A 139 -23.51 -22.37 49.21
C GLU A 139 -23.00 -20.98 49.63
N LEU A 140 -22.24 -20.31 48.74
CA LEU A 140 -21.77 -18.95 48.96
C LEU A 140 -22.92 -17.95 49.15
N ALA A 141 -23.96 -18.02 48.32
CA ALA A 141 -25.08 -17.08 48.39
C ALA A 141 -25.97 -17.30 49.64
N GLY A 142 -25.97 -18.50 50.20
CA GLY A 142 -26.74 -18.87 51.40
C GLY A 142 -26.02 -18.61 52.72
N ASP A 143 -24.78 -18.14 52.71
CA ASP A 143 -23.96 -17.91 53.91
C ASP A 143 -24.29 -16.57 54.58
N ASP A 144 -25.39 -16.53 55.34
CA ASP A 144 -25.90 -15.31 55.98
C ASP A 144 -24.89 -14.64 56.94
N GLU A 145 -23.98 -15.41 57.56
CA GLU A 145 -22.98 -14.88 58.50
C GLU A 145 -22.01 -13.91 57.81
N LEU A 146 -21.62 -14.21 56.56
CA LEU A 146 -20.70 -13.38 55.77
C LEU A 146 -21.34 -12.06 55.31
N PHE A 147 -22.67 -11.99 55.23
CA PHE A 147 -23.41 -10.81 54.74
C PHE A 147 -23.99 -9.93 55.85
N ALA A 148 -23.94 -10.37 57.11
CA ALA A 148 -24.59 -9.68 58.24
C ALA A 148 -24.18 -8.21 58.45
N LYS A 149 -22.97 -7.84 57.98
CA LYS A 149 -22.37 -6.50 58.15
C LYS A 149 -22.78 -5.47 57.09
N ASP A 150 -23.38 -5.90 55.99
CA ASP A 150 -23.83 -5.02 54.91
C ASP A 150 -25.36 -5.05 54.81
N ASP A 151 -26.00 -3.89 54.98
CA ASP A 151 -27.47 -3.83 55.06
C ASP A 151 -28.14 -4.29 53.76
N PHE A 152 -27.54 -4.00 52.60
CA PHE A 152 -28.09 -4.39 51.29
C PHE A 152 -27.97 -5.90 51.06
N LEU A 153 -26.81 -6.49 51.34
CA LEU A 153 -26.60 -7.92 51.16
C LEU A 153 -27.38 -8.74 52.19
N ARG A 154 -27.52 -8.26 53.43
CA ARG A 154 -28.32 -8.90 54.46
C ARG A 154 -29.79 -9.00 54.05
N GLU A 155 -30.35 -7.94 53.48
CA GLU A 155 -31.75 -7.89 53.03
C GLU A 155 -31.98 -8.58 51.67
N ALA A 156 -30.93 -8.77 50.87
CA ALA A 156 -31.01 -9.46 49.59
C ALA A 156 -31.31 -10.96 49.75
N SER A 157 -32.20 -11.48 48.90
CA SER A 157 -32.47 -12.92 48.85
C SER A 157 -31.24 -13.72 48.39
N PRO A 158 -31.11 -15.02 48.75
CA PRO A 158 -30.04 -15.87 48.23
C PRO A 158 -29.98 -15.91 46.69
N SER A 159 -31.13 -15.84 46.00
CA SER A 159 -31.17 -15.73 44.54
C SER A 159 -30.57 -14.43 44.02
N THR A 160 -30.85 -13.30 44.68
CA THR A 160 -30.27 -12.00 44.32
C THR A 160 -28.76 -12.00 44.56
N ARG A 161 -28.29 -12.55 45.69
CA ARG A 161 -26.86 -12.71 46.00
C ARG A 161 -26.15 -13.59 44.97
N ALA A 162 -26.78 -14.70 44.56
CA ALA A 162 -26.25 -15.56 43.50
C ALA A 162 -26.13 -14.82 42.15
N GLU A 163 -27.12 -13.98 41.80
CA GLU A 163 -27.04 -13.13 40.59
C GLU A 163 -25.91 -12.09 40.68
N LEU A 164 -25.69 -11.47 41.85
CA LEU A 164 -24.57 -10.55 42.08
C LEU A 164 -23.20 -11.23 41.91
N PHE A 165 -23.01 -12.40 42.53
CA PHE A 165 -21.78 -13.18 42.38
C PHE A 165 -21.57 -13.66 40.95
N LYS A 166 -22.64 -14.07 40.25
CA LYS A 166 -22.57 -14.39 38.82
C LYS A 166 -22.04 -13.20 38.01
N LEU A 167 -22.57 -11.99 38.23
CA LEU A 167 -22.09 -10.77 37.55
C LEU A 167 -20.62 -10.47 37.87
N LEU A 168 -20.21 -10.62 39.13
CA LEU A 168 -18.83 -10.42 39.56
C LEU A 168 -17.88 -11.43 38.89
N PHE A 169 -18.18 -12.72 39.00
CA PHE A 169 -17.33 -13.78 38.46
C PHE A 169 -17.28 -13.77 36.93
N ASP A 170 -18.41 -13.47 36.26
CA ASP A 170 -18.40 -13.29 34.80
C ASP A 170 -17.55 -12.09 34.38
N ALA A 171 -17.61 -10.96 35.10
CA ALA A 171 -16.76 -9.81 34.79
C ALA A 171 -15.27 -10.16 34.95
N MET A 172 -14.91 -10.87 36.03
CA MET A 172 -13.54 -11.32 36.27
C MET A 172 -13.06 -12.29 35.18
N ARG A 173 -13.84 -13.33 34.88
CA ARG A 173 -13.53 -14.30 33.80
C ARG A 173 -13.39 -13.60 32.45
N LYS A 174 -14.34 -12.72 32.09
CA LYS A 174 -14.32 -11.98 30.81
C LYS A 174 -13.16 -11.02 30.70
N GLY A 175 -12.61 -10.55 31.82
CA GLY A 175 -11.36 -9.79 31.90
C GLY A 175 -10.11 -10.65 32.12
N LEU A 176 -10.22 -11.99 32.05
CA LEU A 176 -9.15 -12.96 32.31
C LEU A 176 -8.49 -12.82 33.70
N ALA A 177 -9.22 -12.27 34.67
CA ALA A 177 -8.80 -12.19 36.07
C ALA A 177 -8.95 -13.54 36.77
N VAL A 178 -8.20 -14.54 36.29
CA VAL A 178 -8.26 -15.95 36.71
C VAL A 178 -6.85 -16.44 37.04
N SER A 179 -6.70 -17.23 38.11
CA SER A 179 -5.42 -17.79 38.57
C SER A 179 -5.12 -19.15 37.90
N THR A 180 -4.78 -19.14 36.62
CA THR A 180 -4.45 -20.36 35.85
C THR A 180 -3.08 -20.26 35.16
N GLU A 181 -2.33 -21.36 35.17
CA GLU A 181 -1.04 -21.51 34.47
C GLU A 181 -1.13 -21.14 32.98
N ALA A 182 -2.27 -21.42 32.34
CA ALA A 182 -2.47 -21.15 30.91
C ALA A 182 -2.41 -19.65 30.58
N LEU A 183 -2.51 -18.76 31.56
CA LEU A 183 -2.45 -17.31 31.40
C LEU A 183 -1.22 -16.69 32.08
N GLU A 184 -0.32 -17.50 32.65
CA GLU A 184 0.91 -17.01 33.26
C GLU A 184 1.97 -16.72 32.19
N LYS A 185 2.46 -15.48 32.17
CA LYS A 185 3.35 -14.97 31.11
C LYS A 185 4.62 -15.83 30.94
N GLN A 186 5.25 -16.22 32.04
CA GLN A 186 6.50 -16.99 31.99
C GLN A 186 6.26 -18.39 31.41
N LEU A 187 5.25 -19.11 31.92
CA LEU A 187 4.90 -20.45 31.47
C LEU A 187 4.46 -20.46 30.01
N ILE A 188 3.58 -19.54 29.60
CA ILE A 188 3.10 -19.54 28.21
C ILE A 188 4.21 -19.17 27.22
N THR A 189 5.18 -18.34 27.62
CA THR A 189 6.35 -18.03 26.79
C THR A 189 7.23 -19.26 26.60
N GLN A 190 7.40 -20.09 27.64
CA GLN A 190 8.10 -21.37 27.53
C GLN A 190 7.34 -22.35 26.63
N VAL A 191 6.02 -22.50 26.84
CA VAL A 191 5.16 -23.35 26.00
C VAL A 191 5.25 -22.92 24.54
N ALA A 192 5.30 -21.63 24.25
CA ALA A 192 5.46 -21.13 22.89
C ALA A 192 6.77 -21.61 22.24
N GLN A 193 7.88 -21.59 22.96
CA GLN A 193 9.18 -22.07 22.46
C GLN A 193 9.18 -23.58 22.20
N GLU A 194 8.57 -24.37 23.10
CA GLU A 194 8.44 -25.82 22.94
C GLU A 194 7.50 -26.20 21.78
N ALA A 195 6.39 -25.48 21.65
CA ALA A 195 5.41 -25.66 20.59
C ALA A 195 6.00 -25.39 19.19
N GLN A 196 6.92 -24.43 19.06
CA GLN A 196 7.58 -24.15 17.77
C GLN A 196 8.43 -25.31 17.26
N GLN A 197 8.96 -26.15 18.15
CA GLN A 197 9.82 -27.28 17.78
C GLN A 197 9.01 -28.54 17.48
N SER A 198 7.85 -28.69 18.10
CA SER A 198 7.07 -29.93 18.12
C SER A 198 5.78 -29.87 17.32
N LEU A 199 5.18 -28.68 17.13
CA LEU A 199 3.87 -28.50 16.53
C LEU A 199 3.92 -27.76 15.19
N ARG A 200 2.99 -28.11 14.31
CA ARG A 200 2.77 -27.44 13.02
C ARG A 200 1.85 -26.24 13.18
N PHE A 201 2.05 -25.21 12.36
CA PHE A 201 1.09 -24.10 12.23
C PHE A 201 -0.27 -24.62 11.72
N PRO A 202 -1.44 -24.15 12.22
CA PRO A 202 -1.64 -23.04 13.16
C PRO A 202 -1.69 -23.44 14.65
N TRP A 203 -1.29 -24.66 15.01
CA TRP A 203 -1.38 -25.20 16.37
C TRP A 203 -0.21 -24.81 17.28
N ASN A 204 0.86 -24.25 16.72
CA ASN A 204 1.96 -23.66 17.48
C ASN A 204 1.67 -22.20 17.89
N ILE A 205 2.62 -21.58 18.60
CA ILE A 205 2.61 -20.14 18.88
C ILE A 205 3.85 -19.52 18.22
N GLU A 206 3.63 -18.61 17.27
CA GLU A 206 4.72 -17.95 16.56
C GLU A 206 5.50 -16.98 17.48
N SER A 207 6.77 -16.74 17.17
CA SER A 207 7.63 -15.83 17.95
C SER A 207 7.12 -14.39 17.95
N SER A 208 6.49 -13.98 16.85
CA SER A 208 5.82 -12.67 16.68
C SER A 208 4.58 -12.54 17.57
N GLU A 209 3.93 -13.65 17.88
CA GLU A 209 2.73 -13.72 18.71
C GLU A 209 3.06 -13.78 20.20
N ALA A 210 4.17 -14.43 20.57
CA ALA A 210 4.55 -14.72 21.96
C ALA A 210 4.49 -13.49 22.89
N ASP A 211 4.99 -12.34 22.43
CA ASP A 211 5.01 -11.10 23.22
C ASP A 211 3.62 -10.46 23.42
N ARG A 212 2.60 -10.92 22.68
CA ARG A 212 1.23 -10.38 22.66
C ARG A 212 0.19 -11.35 23.20
N LEU A 213 0.62 -12.53 23.65
CA LEU A 213 -0.25 -13.51 24.26
C LEU A 213 -1.00 -12.91 25.45
N ARG A 214 -2.23 -13.35 25.64
CA ARG A 214 -3.08 -12.84 26.71
C ARG A 214 -2.60 -13.37 28.05
N THR A 215 -2.35 -12.47 28.98
CA THR A 215 -1.91 -12.83 30.33
C THR A 215 -3.05 -12.67 31.33
N ALA A 216 -2.90 -13.29 32.49
CA ALA A 216 -3.87 -13.22 33.57
C ALA A 216 -4.07 -11.76 34.02
N GLY A 217 -5.30 -11.28 33.88
CA GLY A 217 -5.73 -9.99 34.40
C GLY A 217 -5.95 -10.01 35.91
N VAL A 218 -6.53 -8.94 36.43
CA VAL A 218 -6.95 -8.82 37.84
C VAL A 218 -8.20 -7.98 38.00
N LEU A 219 -8.95 -8.25 39.06
CA LEU A 219 -9.98 -7.34 39.57
C LEU A 219 -9.32 -6.33 40.53
N MET A 220 -9.61 -5.05 40.34
CA MET A 220 -9.24 -3.98 41.27
C MET A 220 -10.44 -3.10 41.57
N VAL A 221 -10.74 -2.90 42.85
CA VAL A 221 -11.84 -2.01 43.30
C VAL A 221 -11.42 -0.55 43.19
N ASP A 222 -10.18 -0.24 43.55
CA ASP A 222 -9.57 1.09 43.40
C ASP A 222 -8.40 1.04 42.39
N PRO A 223 -8.70 0.96 41.08
CA PRO A 223 -7.67 0.86 40.05
C PRO A 223 -6.99 2.22 39.79
N PRO A 224 -5.71 2.22 39.39
CA PRO A 224 -5.03 3.44 38.97
C PRO A 224 -5.77 4.14 37.81
N LYS A 225 -5.59 5.46 37.72
CA LYS A 225 -6.22 6.27 36.67
C LYS A 225 -5.68 5.84 35.29
N ARG A 226 -6.52 5.98 34.26
CA ARG A 226 -6.21 5.49 32.90
C ARG A 226 -5.02 6.20 32.25
N ASP A 227 -4.80 7.46 32.60
CA ASP A 227 -3.70 8.30 32.13
C ASP A 227 -2.34 7.94 32.77
N THR A 228 -2.33 7.22 33.89
CA THR A 228 -1.11 6.84 34.62
C THR A 228 -0.56 5.47 34.24
N ILE A 229 -1.27 4.70 33.42
CA ILE A 229 -0.92 3.32 33.06
C ILE A 229 -1.00 3.12 31.55
N SER A 230 -0.27 2.13 31.03
CA SER A 230 -0.33 1.77 29.62
C SER A 230 -1.70 1.15 29.25
N ASN A 231 -2.04 1.19 27.95
CA ASN A 231 -3.24 0.53 27.45
C ASN A 231 -3.25 -0.99 27.73
N ALA A 232 -2.09 -1.64 27.66
CA ALA A 232 -1.97 -3.07 27.96
C ALA A 232 -2.25 -3.39 29.44
N GLU A 233 -1.76 -2.56 30.36
CA GLU A 233 -2.05 -2.69 31.79
C GLU A 233 -3.53 -2.40 32.06
N ASN A 234 -4.10 -1.38 31.42
CA ASN A 234 -5.51 -1.06 31.56
C ASN A 234 -6.41 -2.20 31.05
N ASP A 235 -6.04 -2.87 29.96
CA ASP A 235 -6.76 -4.02 29.40
C ASP A 235 -6.71 -5.28 30.28
N ALA A 236 -5.67 -5.39 31.12
CA ALA A 236 -5.52 -6.47 32.10
C ALA A 236 -6.28 -6.20 33.41
N ILE A 237 -6.78 -4.98 33.64
CA ILE A 237 -7.51 -4.60 34.85
C ILE A 237 -9.01 -4.63 34.61
N THR A 238 -9.68 -5.58 35.26
CA THR A 238 -11.12 -5.56 35.47
C THR A 238 -11.43 -4.54 36.57
N ARG A 239 -12.02 -3.40 36.19
CA ARG A 239 -12.33 -2.33 37.13
C ARG A 239 -13.60 -2.64 37.89
N GLY A 240 -13.53 -2.66 39.22
CA GLY A 240 -14.64 -2.91 40.14
C GLY A 240 -15.22 -1.65 40.78
N SER A 241 -14.83 -0.44 40.35
CA SER A 241 -15.33 0.81 40.92
C SER A 241 -16.81 1.07 40.59
N TYR A 242 -17.50 1.92 41.36
CA TYR A 242 -18.92 2.23 41.16
C TYR A 242 -19.28 2.67 39.73
N MET A 243 -18.40 3.46 39.09
CA MET A 243 -18.62 3.98 37.72
C MET A 243 -18.25 2.98 36.61
N SER A 244 -17.64 1.85 36.97
CA SER A 244 -17.27 0.79 36.01
C SER A 244 -18.50 0.07 35.46
N ALA A 245 -18.32 -0.68 34.36
CA ALA A 245 -19.39 -1.52 33.82
C ALA A 245 -19.86 -2.57 34.84
N LEU A 246 -18.94 -3.14 35.63
CA LEU A 246 -19.26 -4.08 36.70
C LEU A 246 -20.07 -3.38 37.81
N GLY A 247 -19.59 -2.24 38.31
CA GLY A 247 -20.28 -1.50 39.36
C GLY A 247 -21.69 -1.06 38.96
N LYS A 248 -21.87 -0.56 37.74
CA LYS A 248 -23.20 -0.25 37.18
C LYS A 248 -24.11 -1.46 37.08
N SER A 249 -23.55 -2.64 36.78
CA SER A 249 -24.33 -3.88 36.69
C SER A 249 -24.74 -4.39 38.07
N LEU A 250 -23.83 -4.31 39.05
CA LEU A 250 -24.11 -4.70 40.44
C LEU A 250 -25.13 -3.79 41.10
N CYS A 251 -25.16 -2.51 40.76
CA CYS A 251 -26.13 -1.52 41.29
C CYS A 251 -27.37 -1.32 40.39
N HIS A 252 -27.60 -2.20 39.41
CA HIS A 252 -28.66 -1.99 38.41
C HIS A 252 -30.05 -2.07 39.05
N THR A 253 -30.98 -1.22 38.61
CA THR A 253 -32.36 -1.12 39.15
C THR A 253 -33.16 -2.41 39.04
N ARG A 254 -32.81 -3.30 38.09
CA ARG A 254 -33.39 -4.65 37.98
C ARG A 254 -33.18 -5.50 39.25
N LEU A 255 -32.05 -5.32 39.94
CA LEU A 255 -31.69 -6.11 41.12
C LEU A 255 -32.26 -5.52 42.42
N TRP A 256 -32.43 -4.19 42.47
CA TRP A 256 -32.68 -3.45 43.71
C TRP A 256 -33.90 -2.50 43.68
N GLY A 257 -34.54 -2.31 42.53
CA GLY A 257 -35.53 -1.23 42.38
C GLY A 257 -34.90 0.16 42.49
N ALA A 258 -35.53 1.05 43.28
CA ALA A 258 -35.03 2.40 43.54
C ALA A 258 -34.01 2.47 44.70
N ASP A 259 -33.86 1.40 45.47
CA ASP A 259 -33.19 1.37 46.77
C ASP A 259 -31.84 0.62 46.74
N GLY A 260 -31.15 0.64 45.60
CA GLY A 260 -29.84 -0.01 45.44
C GLY A 260 -28.66 0.75 46.08
N PRO A 261 -27.50 0.09 46.24
CA PRO A 261 -26.30 0.69 46.81
C PRO A 261 -25.88 1.95 46.03
N LYS A 262 -25.74 3.08 46.73
CA LYS A 262 -25.31 4.36 46.14
C LYS A 262 -23.80 4.51 46.19
N ARG A 263 -23.26 5.52 45.51
CA ARG A 263 -21.81 5.78 45.43
C ARG A 263 -21.10 5.82 46.79
N LYS A 264 -21.77 6.28 47.85
CA LYS A 264 -21.20 6.36 49.20
C LYS A 264 -21.09 4.98 49.88
N ASP A 265 -22.03 4.08 49.61
CA ASP A 265 -22.19 2.77 50.27
C ASP A 265 -21.45 1.66 49.50
N TYR A 266 -21.21 1.89 48.20
CA TYR A 266 -20.61 0.91 47.29
C TYR A 266 -19.26 0.32 47.74
N PRO A 267 -18.30 1.07 48.33
CA PRO A 267 -17.02 0.51 48.75
C PRO A 267 -17.16 -0.62 49.79
N ASP A 268 -18.05 -0.45 50.76
CA ASP A 268 -18.29 -1.45 51.81
C ASP A 268 -19.06 -2.65 51.23
N PHE A 269 -20.04 -2.39 50.37
CA PHE A 269 -20.80 -3.40 49.64
C PHE A 269 -19.91 -4.32 48.79
N ILE A 270 -19.08 -3.76 47.91
CA ILE A 270 -18.20 -4.57 47.04
C ILE A 270 -17.10 -5.26 47.86
N SER A 271 -16.62 -4.64 48.94
CA SER A 271 -15.66 -5.29 49.85
C SER A 271 -16.27 -6.51 50.52
N THR A 272 -17.53 -6.45 50.93
CA THR A 272 -18.24 -7.57 51.56
C THR A 272 -18.43 -8.72 50.58
N LEU A 273 -18.83 -8.45 49.32
CA LEU A 273 -18.89 -9.48 48.28
C LEU A 273 -17.54 -10.16 48.04
N ILE A 274 -16.46 -9.38 47.92
CA ILE A 274 -15.12 -9.93 47.69
C ILE A 274 -14.67 -10.80 48.86
N LYS A 275 -14.83 -10.32 50.10
CA LYS A 275 -14.46 -11.08 51.31
C LYS A 275 -15.25 -12.37 51.46
N ALA A 276 -16.53 -12.36 51.12
CA ALA A 276 -17.35 -13.58 51.15
C ALA A 276 -16.85 -14.61 50.13
N ALA A 277 -16.52 -14.17 48.92
CA ALA A 277 -15.94 -15.06 47.91
C ALA A 277 -14.50 -15.51 48.23
N GLU A 278 -13.72 -14.73 48.98
CA GLU A 278 -12.43 -15.16 49.54
C GLU A 278 -12.60 -16.22 50.63
N ALA A 279 -13.60 -16.09 51.50
CA ALA A 279 -13.88 -17.06 52.57
C ALA A 279 -14.26 -18.46 52.01
N HIS A 280 -14.90 -18.48 50.84
CA HIS A 280 -15.22 -19.71 50.10
C HIS A 280 -14.10 -20.15 49.12
N GLU A 281 -12.90 -19.55 49.21
CA GLU A 281 -11.74 -19.82 48.36
C GLU A 281 -11.95 -19.63 46.84
N ILE A 282 -13.05 -18.99 46.45
CA ILE A 282 -13.38 -18.69 45.05
C ILE A 282 -12.53 -17.55 44.53
N LEU A 283 -12.23 -16.54 45.37
CA LEU A 283 -11.30 -15.46 45.05
C LEU A 283 -10.00 -15.61 45.83
N ARG A 284 -8.89 -15.24 45.17
CA ARG A 284 -7.57 -15.16 45.79
C ARG A 284 -7.01 -13.76 45.62
N LYS A 285 -6.60 -13.15 46.73
CA LYS A 285 -5.83 -11.91 46.71
C LYS A 285 -4.45 -12.14 46.12
N VAL A 286 -4.01 -11.25 45.22
CA VAL A 286 -2.70 -11.32 44.57
C VAL A 286 -1.91 -10.03 44.81
N PRO A 287 -0.60 -10.13 45.12
CA PRO A 287 0.22 -8.94 45.34
C PRO A 287 0.58 -8.31 43.99
N ILE A 288 0.03 -7.13 43.72
CA ILE A 288 0.35 -6.31 42.54
C ILE A 288 0.64 -4.89 43.02
N GLY A 289 1.63 -4.21 42.41
CA GLY A 289 1.90 -2.81 42.70
C GLY A 289 0.69 -1.94 42.36
N GLY A 290 0.27 -1.06 43.29
CA GLY A 290 -0.81 -0.10 43.04
C GLY A 290 -2.16 -0.42 43.69
N GLY A 291 -2.25 -1.41 44.60
CA GLY A 291 -3.42 -1.63 45.46
C GLY A 291 -3.78 -3.11 45.66
N ASP A 292 -4.89 -3.36 46.35
CA ASP A 292 -5.44 -4.71 46.50
C ASP A 292 -6.03 -5.20 45.16
N ALA A 293 -5.65 -6.42 44.77
CA ALA A 293 -6.06 -7.05 43.53
C ALA A 293 -6.47 -8.51 43.77
N TRP A 294 -7.43 -9.01 42.97
CA TRP A 294 -7.98 -10.35 43.11
C TRP A 294 -8.05 -11.11 41.80
N ARG A 295 -7.93 -12.44 41.88
CA ARG A 295 -8.16 -13.37 40.78
C ARG A 295 -9.14 -14.46 41.20
N LEU A 296 -9.98 -14.87 40.25
CA LEU A 296 -10.91 -15.98 40.38
C LEU A 296 -10.14 -17.30 40.34
N ALA A 297 -10.44 -18.22 41.25
CA ALA A 297 -9.96 -19.59 41.18
C ALA A 297 -10.55 -20.28 39.95
N PRO A 298 -9.74 -20.91 39.09
CA PRO A 298 -10.25 -21.52 37.85
C PRO A 298 -11.20 -22.70 38.12
N ALA A 299 -11.10 -23.34 39.30
CA ALA A 299 -11.99 -24.41 39.75
C ALA A 299 -13.43 -23.93 40.03
N ALA A 300 -13.63 -22.63 40.24
CA ALA A 300 -14.94 -22.05 40.46
C ALA A 300 -15.79 -21.97 39.18
N LEU A 301 -15.30 -22.47 38.05
CA LEU A 301 -15.93 -22.38 36.74
C LEU A 301 -16.04 -23.74 36.06
N ARG A 302 -17.22 -24.00 35.47
CA ARG A 302 -17.45 -25.13 34.54
C ARG A 302 -18.20 -24.68 33.30
N LEU A 303 -17.88 -25.31 32.16
CA LEU A 303 -18.59 -25.10 30.90
C LEU A 303 -19.66 -26.18 30.71
N HIS A 304 -20.86 -25.78 30.33
CA HIS A 304 -21.97 -26.68 30.03
C HIS A 304 -22.57 -26.35 28.66
N LEU A 305 -23.33 -27.29 28.09
CA LEU A 305 -24.17 -26.98 26.95
C LEU A 305 -25.27 -25.99 27.38
N ALA A 306 -25.47 -24.96 26.57
CA ALA A 306 -26.55 -24.01 26.80
C ALA A 306 -27.90 -24.57 26.30
N THR A 307 -28.99 -24.07 26.87
CA THR A 307 -30.36 -24.32 26.38
C THR A 307 -30.89 -23.06 25.70
N PRO A 308 -30.69 -22.89 24.38
CA PRO A 308 -31.08 -21.67 23.66
C PRO A 308 -32.61 -21.55 23.54
N SER A 309 -33.14 -20.33 23.56
CA SER A 309 -34.53 -20.05 23.21
C SER A 309 -34.76 -20.16 21.70
N ALA A 310 -36.03 -20.22 21.25
CA ALA A 310 -36.36 -20.27 19.83
C ALA A 310 -35.83 -19.06 19.03
N ASP A 311 -35.78 -17.88 19.67
CA ASP A 311 -35.24 -16.67 19.06
C ASP A 311 -33.71 -16.70 19.00
N ASP A 312 -33.04 -17.27 20.02
CA ASP A 312 -31.58 -17.48 20.00
C ASP A 312 -31.15 -18.44 18.88
N VAL A 313 -31.98 -19.43 18.55
CA VAL A 313 -31.68 -20.38 17.46
C VAL A 313 -31.76 -19.70 16.09
N LYS A 314 -32.69 -18.76 15.89
CA LYS A 314 -32.80 -17.99 14.64
C LYS A 314 -31.69 -16.95 14.51
N ALA A 315 -31.25 -16.36 15.62
CA ALA A 315 -30.14 -15.44 15.63
C ALA A 315 -28.82 -16.15 15.25
N ASN A 316 -28.16 -15.68 14.19
CA ASN A 316 -26.89 -16.25 13.69
C ASN A 316 -26.96 -17.76 13.34
N ALA A 317 -28.08 -18.21 12.76
CA ALA A 317 -28.30 -19.61 12.37
C ALA A 317 -27.10 -20.22 11.61
N PHE A 318 -26.52 -19.49 10.66
CA PHE A 318 -25.33 -19.92 9.90
C PHE A 318 -24.19 -20.43 10.79
N PHE A 319 -23.78 -19.67 11.80
CA PHE A 319 -22.64 -20.06 12.65
C PHE A 319 -22.99 -21.20 13.59
N ARG A 320 -24.25 -21.28 14.04
CA ARG A 320 -24.74 -22.40 14.85
C ARG A 320 -24.70 -23.68 14.05
N ASP A 321 -25.20 -23.65 12.82
CA ASP A 321 -25.20 -24.78 11.89
C ASP A 321 -23.77 -25.18 11.49
N LEU A 322 -22.89 -24.19 11.26
CA LEU A 322 -21.47 -24.43 10.97
C LEU A 322 -20.78 -25.20 12.11
N TYR A 323 -20.84 -24.70 13.35
CA TYR A 323 -20.14 -25.36 14.45
C TYR A 323 -20.74 -26.73 14.78
N THR A 324 -22.07 -26.87 14.71
CA THR A 324 -22.73 -28.17 14.98
C THR A 324 -22.47 -29.21 13.89
N SER A 325 -22.43 -28.81 12.62
CA SER A 325 -22.07 -29.70 11.51
C SER A 325 -20.60 -30.15 11.59
N VAL A 326 -19.68 -29.26 11.96
CA VAL A 326 -18.27 -29.63 12.17
C VAL A 326 -18.11 -30.54 13.40
N VAL A 327 -18.90 -30.34 14.47
CA VAL A 327 -18.92 -31.29 15.60
C VAL A 327 -19.35 -32.68 15.16
N ALA A 328 -20.36 -32.78 14.30
CA ALA A 328 -20.80 -34.07 13.75
C ALA A 328 -19.69 -34.72 12.93
N SER A 329 -18.99 -33.97 12.07
CA SER A 329 -17.93 -34.50 11.22
C SER A 329 -16.63 -34.83 11.96
N LEU A 330 -16.33 -34.18 13.09
CA LEU A 330 -15.16 -34.51 13.91
C LEU A 330 -15.22 -35.95 14.46
N GLY A 331 -16.42 -36.53 14.58
CA GLY A 331 -16.67 -37.91 15.01
C GLY A 331 -16.64 -38.96 13.91
N GLU A 332 -16.54 -38.57 12.63
CA GLU A 332 -16.48 -39.48 11.48
C GLU A 332 -15.02 -39.85 11.13
N GLU A 333 -14.82 -41.03 10.54
CA GLU A 333 -13.52 -41.43 9.97
C GLU A 333 -13.24 -40.63 8.69
N GLY A 334 -12.07 -40.01 8.60
CA GLY A 334 -11.64 -39.22 7.44
C GLY A 334 -10.92 -37.92 7.78
N ALA A 335 -10.32 -37.31 6.75
CA ALA A 335 -9.49 -36.10 6.84
C ALA A 335 -10.17 -34.81 6.35
N LEU A 336 -11.40 -34.88 5.82
CA LEU A 336 -12.03 -33.74 5.13
C LEU A 336 -12.10 -32.47 5.99
N THR A 337 -12.43 -32.61 7.28
CA THR A 337 -12.54 -31.51 8.24
C THR A 337 -11.22 -30.73 8.43
N PHE A 338 -10.08 -31.39 8.19
CA PHE A 338 -8.74 -30.80 8.28
C PHE A 338 -8.13 -30.51 6.90
N SER A 339 -8.79 -30.90 5.81
CA SER A 339 -8.24 -30.78 4.45
C SER A 339 -8.29 -29.36 3.89
N PHE A 340 -8.86 -28.38 4.61
CA PHE A 340 -9.03 -27.01 4.13
C PHE A 340 -7.81 -26.15 4.44
N GLU A 341 -7.07 -25.79 3.39
CA GLU A 341 -5.96 -24.84 3.43
C GLU A 341 -6.08 -23.87 2.25
N ALA A 342 -5.77 -22.59 2.49
CA ALA A 342 -5.60 -21.59 1.45
C ALA A 342 -4.17 -21.04 1.40
N ARG A 343 -3.65 -20.80 0.20
CA ARG A 343 -2.41 -20.05 -0.01
C ARG A 343 -2.61 -18.93 -1.02
N GLU A 344 -1.78 -17.90 -0.91
CA GLU A 344 -1.72 -16.89 -1.96
C GLU A 344 -0.89 -17.39 -3.16
N HIS A 345 -1.24 -16.95 -4.35
CA HIS A 345 -0.47 -17.15 -5.58
C HIS A 345 -0.43 -15.80 -6.31
N THR A 346 0.62 -15.04 -6.01
CA THR A 346 0.86 -13.69 -6.52
C THR A 346 2.33 -13.55 -6.91
N ALA A 347 2.70 -12.54 -7.70
CA ALA A 347 4.12 -12.27 -8.02
C ALA A 347 4.99 -11.96 -6.80
N GLN A 348 4.37 -11.77 -5.63
CA GLN A 348 5.08 -11.50 -4.38
C GLN A 348 5.65 -12.77 -3.74
N VAL A 349 5.21 -13.94 -4.20
CA VAL A 349 5.69 -15.25 -3.74
C VAL A 349 6.84 -15.72 -4.62
N GLU A 350 7.88 -16.29 -3.99
CA GLU A 350 9.03 -16.88 -4.70
C GLU A 350 8.58 -17.89 -5.76
N ASN A 351 9.28 -17.95 -6.89
CA ASN A 351 8.87 -18.77 -8.04
C ASN A 351 8.75 -20.26 -7.70
N GLU A 352 9.74 -20.77 -6.97
CA GLU A 352 9.83 -22.17 -6.58
C GLU A 352 8.65 -22.56 -5.68
N ILE A 353 8.33 -21.70 -4.69
CA ILE A 353 7.15 -21.86 -3.82
C ILE A 353 5.85 -21.84 -4.64
N ARG A 354 5.73 -20.93 -5.63
CA ARG A 354 4.56 -20.91 -6.53
C ARG A 354 4.42 -22.20 -7.32
N GLN A 355 5.51 -22.73 -7.87
CA GLN A 355 5.50 -24.00 -8.59
C GLN A 355 5.08 -25.16 -7.69
N TRP A 356 5.59 -25.22 -6.46
CA TRP A 356 5.13 -26.21 -5.47
C TRP A 356 3.63 -26.06 -5.17
N ARG A 357 3.13 -24.84 -4.98
CA ARG A 357 1.69 -24.59 -4.76
C ARG A 357 0.83 -24.99 -5.96
N GLU A 358 1.31 -24.77 -7.18
CA GLU A 358 0.66 -25.24 -8.40
C GLU A 358 0.60 -26.76 -8.47
N ASP A 359 1.69 -27.44 -8.09
CA ASP A 359 1.76 -28.90 -8.02
C ASP A 359 0.83 -29.45 -6.91
N ARG A 360 0.76 -28.79 -5.75
CA ARG A 360 -0.19 -29.11 -4.67
C ARG A 360 -1.64 -28.89 -5.08
N PHE A 361 -1.92 -27.89 -5.92
CA PHE A 361 -3.27 -27.54 -6.36
C PHE A 361 -3.76 -28.37 -7.55
N ARG A 362 -2.87 -28.75 -8.49
CA ARG A 362 -3.21 -29.70 -9.57
C ARG A 362 -3.26 -31.13 -9.04
N TYR A 363 -2.25 -31.52 -8.27
CA TYR A 363 -2.14 -32.79 -7.56
C TYR A 363 -2.30 -34.05 -8.44
N ALA A 364 -1.88 -33.97 -9.70
CA ALA A 364 -1.83 -35.10 -10.61
C ALA A 364 -0.62 -36.01 -10.30
N ASP A 365 -0.54 -37.19 -10.92
CA ASP A 365 0.57 -38.15 -10.70
C ASP A 365 1.96 -37.56 -10.93
N ALA A 366 2.12 -36.74 -11.98
CA ALA A 366 3.38 -36.06 -12.26
C ALA A 366 3.73 -35.00 -11.20
N ASP A 367 2.72 -34.33 -10.65
CA ASP A 367 2.89 -33.30 -9.63
C ASP A 367 3.29 -33.93 -8.31
N ARG A 368 2.63 -35.02 -7.92
CA ARG A 368 2.98 -35.79 -6.71
C ARG A 368 4.43 -36.27 -6.72
N LYS A 369 4.95 -36.70 -7.87
CA LYS A 369 6.37 -37.06 -8.01
C LYS A 369 7.29 -35.86 -7.72
N ARG A 370 7.00 -34.69 -8.29
CA ARG A 370 7.77 -33.46 -8.04
C ARG A 370 7.66 -32.98 -6.59
N LEU A 371 6.50 -33.13 -5.94
CA LEU A 371 6.34 -32.82 -4.52
C LEU A 371 7.24 -33.71 -3.65
N VAL A 372 7.31 -35.01 -3.95
CA VAL A 372 8.21 -35.95 -3.25
C VAL A 372 9.68 -35.61 -3.49
N GLU A 373 10.05 -35.29 -4.73
CA GLU A 373 11.42 -34.89 -5.10
C GLU A 373 11.88 -33.62 -4.37
N ASN A 374 10.97 -32.68 -4.11
CA ASN A 374 11.26 -31.41 -3.44
C ASN A 374 10.92 -31.39 -1.94
N LYS A 375 10.56 -32.53 -1.33
CA LYS A 375 10.03 -32.61 0.05
C LYS A 375 10.94 -31.96 1.09
N GLU A 376 12.26 -32.13 0.99
CA GLU A 376 13.22 -31.52 1.92
C GLU A 376 13.28 -29.99 1.78
N ALA A 377 13.36 -29.49 0.54
CA ALA A 377 13.37 -28.05 0.25
C ALA A 377 12.04 -27.38 0.67
N MET A 378 10.92 -28.04 0.43
CA MET A 378 9.59 -27.59 0.86
C MET A 378 9.49 -27.51 2.38
N LYS A 379 9.98 -28.53 3.09
CA LYS A 379 10.03 -28.55 4.56
C LYS A 379 10.86 -27.39 5.11
N ASP A 380 11.98 -27.07 4.48
CA ASP A 380 12.82 -25.93 4.87
C ASP A 380 12.15 -24.56 4.69
N ARG A 381 11.14 -24.48 3.82
CA ARG A 381 10.33 -23.30 3.52
C ARG A 381 8.93 -23.34 4.15
N GLU A 382 8.67 -24.30 5.04
CA GLU A 382 7.37 -24.48 5.72
C GLU A 382 6.18 -24.72 4.75
N GLU A 383 6.47 -25.28 3.57
CA GLU A 383 5.46 -25.67 2.60
C GLU A 383 5.07 -27.15 2.78
N PRO A 384 3.79 -27.46 3.01
CA PRO A 384 3.29 -28.84 3.04
C PRO A 384 3.35 -29.52 1.67
N ASP A 385 3.47 -30.84 1.65
CA ASP A 385 3.37 -31.67 0.43
C ASP A 385 1.94 -32.21 0.18
N SER A 386 0.97 -31.78 0.99
CA SER A 386 -0.44 -32.15 0.89
C SER A 386 -1.19 -31.38 -0.20
N PHE A 387 -2.30 -31.97 -0.66
CA PHE A 387 -3.25 -31.34 -1.57
C PHE A 387 -3.67 -29.96 -1.07
N LEU A 388 -3.68 -28.97 -1.97
CA LEU A 388 -4.10 -27.61 -1.67
C LEU A 388 -5.45 -27.33 -2.33
N PRO A 389 -6.55 -27.22 -1.59
CA PRO A 389 -7.89 -27.06 -2.18
C PRO A 389 -8.21 -25.62 -2.59
N LEU A 390 -7.55 -24.61 -2.01
CA LEU A 390 -7.87 -23.21 -2.24
C LEU A 390 -6.62 -22.38 -2.55
N LEU A 391 -6.68 -21.61 -3.63
CA LEU A 391 -5.68 -20.61 -3.98
C LEU A 391 -6.34 -19.24 -4.15
N PHE A 392 -5.73 -18.22 -3.55
CA PHE A 392 -6.11 -16.82 -3.78
C PHE A 392 -5.09 -16.14 -4.68
N CYS A 393 -5.55 -15.55 -5.78
CA CYS A 393 -4.72 -14.95 -6.82
C CYS A 393 -5.05 -13.48 -7.06
N SER A 394 -4.06 -12.74 -7.56
CA SER A 394 -4.27 -11.42 -8.15
C SER A 394 -4.88 -11.50 -9.56
N PRO A 395 -5.36 -10.38 -10.14
CA PRO A 395 -6.14 -10.39 -11.38
C PRO A 395 -5.45 -11.08 -12.57
N THR A 396 -4.13 -10.94 -12.64
CA THR A 396 -3.33 -11.36 -13.80
C THR A 396 -2.80 -12.78 -13.72
N MET A 397 -3.03 -13.52 -12.62
CA MET A 397 -2.50 -14.88 -12.37
C MET A 397 -1.15 -15.09 -13.07
N GLU A 398 -0.08 -14.62 -12.43
CA GLU A 398 1.28 -14.47 -13.00
C GLU A 398 1.65 -15.60 -13.97
N LEU A 399 1.34 -15.35 -15.25
CA LEU A 399 1.52 -16.16 -16.45
C LEU A 399 1.25 -17.69 -16.35
N GLY A 400 0.06 -18.11 -16.79
CA GLY A 400 -0.04 -19.22 -17.76
C GLY A 400 -0.20 -20.66 -17.27
N VAL A 401 -0.50 -20.91 -15.99
CA VAL A 401 -0.77 -22.29 -15.52
C VAL A 401 -2.10 -22.79 -16.09
N ASP A 402 -2.04 -23.80 -16.95
CA ASP A 402 -3.26 -24.50 -17.40
C ASP A 402 -3.71 -25.49 -16.32
N ILE A 403 -4.72 -25.10 -15.57
CA ILE A 403 -5.37 -25.97 -14.60
C ILE A 403 -6.48 -26.71 -15.35
N SER A 404 -6.10 -27.79 -16.04
CA SER A 404 -6.96 -28.60 -16.92
C SER A 404 -8.24 -29.17 -16.28
N ALA A 405 -8.40 -29.03 -14.96
CA ALA A 405 -9.56 -29.50 -14.19
C ALA A 405 -9.99 -28.48 -13.11
N LEU A 406 -10.23 -27.23 -13.50
CA LEU A 406 -10.80 -26.22 -12.60
C LEU A 406 -12.31 -26.06 -12.85
N SER A 407 -13.09 -26.48 -11.85
CA SER A 407 -14.56 -26.47 -11.91
C SER A 407 -15.20 -25.24 -11.26
N THR A 408 -14.48 -24.56 -10.36
CA THR A 408 -15.05 -23.44 -9.59
C THR A 408 -14.07 -22.27 -9.47
N VAL A 409 -14.56 -21.07 -9.80
CA VAL A 409 -13.85 -19.79 -9.60
C VAL A 409 -14.70 -18.88 -8.71
N TYR A 410 -14.06 -18.25 -7.74
CA TYR A 410 -14.65 -17.24 -6.88
C TYR A 410 -14.01 -15.88 -7.16
N LEU A 411 -14.83 -14.86 -7.41
CA LEU A 411 -14.41 -13.47 -7.54
C LEU A 411 -14.92 -12.73 -6.31
N ARG A 412 -13.99 -12.20 -5.48
CA ARG A 412 -14.33 -11.48 -4.24
C ARG A 412 -15.17 -10.22 -4.49
N ASN A 413 -15.05 -9.62 -5.66
CA ASN A 413 -15.77 -8.43 -6.06
C ASN A 413 -16.04 -8.48 -7.57
N ALA A 414 -16.98 -7.66 -8.05
CA ALA A 414 -17.16 -7.45 -9.48
C ALA A 414 -15.86 -6.84 -10.06
N PRO A 415 -15.21 -7.47 -11.06
CA PRO A 415 -14.02 -6.91 -11.70
C PRO A 415 -14.33 -5.56 -12.36
N PRO A 416 -13.35 -4.63 -12.48
CA PRO A 416 -13.59 -3.29 -13.01
C PRO A 416 -14.20 -3.26 -14.41
N THR A 417 -13.77 -4.18 -15.29
CA THR A 417 -14.26 -4.26 -16.67
C THR A 417 -14.67 -5.69 -17.05
N PRO A 418 -15.51 -5.86 -18.11
CA PRO A 418 -15.82 -7.16 -18.70
C PRO A 418 -14.59 -7.93 -19.16
N ALA A 419 -13.53 -7.25 -19.62
CA ALA A 419 -12.27 -7.88 -20.00
C ALA A 419 -11.59 -8.54 -18.79
N ASN A 420 -11.52 -7.83 -17.65
CA ASN A 420 -11.01 -8.40 -16.41
C ASN A 420 -11.85 -9.58 -15.93
N TYR A 421 -13.18 -9.52 -16.08
CA TYR A 421 -14.07 -10.63 -15.76
C TYR A 421 -13.78 -11.85 -16.63
N ALA A 422 -13.76 -11.71 -17.95
CA ALA A 422 -13.49 -12.80 -18.88
C ALA A 422 -12.12 -13.45 -18.63
N GLN A 423 -11.09 -12.65 -18.33
CA GLN A 423 -9.74 -13.14 -18.02
C GLN A 423 -9.70 -14.03 -16.77
N ARG A 424 -10.48 -13.69 -15.74
CA ARG A 424 -10.54 -14.42 -14.46
C ARG A 424 -11.49 -15.63 -14.55
N ALA A 425 -12.68 -15.44 -15.11
CA ALA A 425 -13.69 -16.48 -15.27
C ALA A 425 -13.26 -17.56 -16.27
N GLY A 426 -12.59 -17.18 -17.38
CA GLY A 426 -12.09 -18.10 -18.42
C GLY A 426 -10.94 -19.02 -17.98
N ARG A 427 -10.56 -18.98 -16.70
CA ARG A 427 -9.63 -19.94 -16.10
C ARG A 427 -10.30 -21.27 -15.74
N ALA A 428 -11.60 -21.26 -15.54
CA ALA A 428 -12.38 -22.48 -15.30
C ALA A 428 -13.14 -22.91 -16.57
N GLY A 429 -13.53 -24.18 -16.62
CA GLY A 429 -14.37 -24.70 -17.71
C GLY A 429 -13.66 -24.87 -19.05
N ARG A 430 -12.34 -25.11 -19.02
CA ARG A 430 -11.56 -25.43 -20.23
C ARG A 430 -11.93 -26.82 -20.76
N SER A 431 -11.63 -27.07 -22.04
CA SER A 431 -11.90 -28.35 -22.71
C SER A 431 -13.39 -28.77 -22.73
N GLY A 432 -14.31 -27.80 -22.67
CA GLY A 432 -15.76 -28.03 -22.73
C GLY A 432 -16.40 -28.46 -21.43
N GLN A 433 -15.67 -28.45 -20.31
CA GLN A 433 -16.23 -28.76 -18.99
C GLN A 433 -17.08 -27.59 -18.48
N ALA A 434 -18.22 -27.88 -17.85
CA ALA A 434 -18.99 -26.87 -17.15
C ALA A 434 -18.23 -26.36 -15.92
N ALA A 435 -18.25 -25.05 -15.69
CA ALA A 435 -17.68 -24.43 -14.51
C ALA A 435 -18.66 -23.50 -13.82
N LEU A 436 -18.53 -23.40 -12.50
CA LEU A 436 -19.26 -22.46 -11.66
C LEU A 436 -18.38 -21.24 -11.37
N VAL A 437 -18.82 -20.07 -11.82
CA VAL A 437 -18.18 -18.79 -11.49
C VAL A 437 -19.09 -18.06 -10.51
N VAL A 438 -18.59 -17.82 -9.30
CA VAL A 438 -19.29 -17.06 -8.26
C VAL A 438 -18.66 -15.68 -8.16
N THR A 439 -19.45 -14.63 -8.40
CA THR A 439 -19.02 -13.24 -8.23
C THR A 439 -19.78 -12.64 -7.05
N TYR A 440 -19.06 -12.24 -6.02
CA TYR A 440 -19.65 -11.50 -4.91
C TYR A 440 -19.73 -10.03 -5.29
N CYS A 441 -20.90 -9.42 -5.11
CA CYS A 441 -21.13 -7.99 -5.32
C CYS A 441 -21.43 -7.32 -3.98
N ALA A 442 -20.54 -6.44 -3.52
CA ALA A 442 -20.70 -5.80 -2.22
C ALA A 442 -21.89 -4.82 -2.22
N ALA A 443 -22.67 -4.83 -1.13
CA ALA A 443 -23.85 -3.97 -0.98
C ALA A 443 -23.53 -2.47 -1.00
N GLN A 444 -22.35 -2.10 -0.50
CA GLN A 444 -21.91 -0.70 -0.34
C GLN A 444 -21.01 -0.22 -1.51
N SER A 445 -20.79 -1.04 -2.54
CA SER A 445 -20.01 -0.64 -3.73
C SER A 445 -20.97 -0.22 -4.85
N PRO A 446 -21.01 1.06 -5.25
CA PRO A 446 -21.88 1.51 -6.34
C PRO A 446 -21.60 0.77 -7.66
N HIS A 447 -20.34 0.45 -7.91
CA HIS A 447 -19.89 -0.33 -9.06
C HIS A 447 -20.47 -1.75 -9.06
N ASP A 448 -20.37 -2.43 -7.91
CA ASP A 448 -20.86 -3.80 -7.77
C ASP A 448 -22.38 -3.85 -7.89
N GLN A 449 -23.08 -2.87 -7.33
CA GLN A 449 -24.53 -2.74 -7.44
C GLN A 449 -24.97 -2.47 -8.89
N TYR A 450 -24.24 -1.65 -9.64
CA TYR A 450 -24.50 -1.40 -11.06
C TYR A 450 -24.48 -2.72 -11.85
N TYR A 451 -23.40 -3.50 -11.73
CA TYR A 451 -23.29 -4.77 -12.45
C TYR A 451 -24.16 -5.89 -11.87
N PHE A 452 -24.51 -5.85 -10.59
CA PHE A 452 -25.49 -6.78 -10.01
C PHE A 452 -26.89 -6.60 -10.63
N ASN A 453 -27.26 -5.35 -10.92
CA ASN A 453 -28.50 -5.01 -11.60
C ASN A 453 -28.43 -5.28 -13.11
N ASP A 454 -27.28 -5.02 -13.76
CA ASP A 454 -27.05 -5.33 -15.18
C ASP A 454 -25.95 -6.37 -15.41
N ARG A 455 -26.25 -7.61 -15.01
CA ARG A 455 -25.30 -8.74 -15.01
C ARG A 455 -24.80 -9.10 -16.42
N LYS A 456 -25.60 -8.82 -17.46
CA LYS A 456 -25.25 -9.14 -18.85
C LYS A 456 -24.10 -8.29 -19.35
N GLN A 457 -24.02 -7.03 -18.94
CA GLN A 457 -22.90 -6.14 -19.34
C GLN A 457 -21.55 -6.63 -18.81
N LEU A 458 -21.50 -7.22 -17.61
CA LEU A 458 -20.26 -7.76 -17.06
C LEU A 458 -19.83 -9.07 -17.74
N VAL A 459 -20.78 -9.99 -17.93
CA VAL A 459 -20.49 -11.35 -18.43
C VAL A 459 -20.31 -11.39 -19.95
N ALA A 460 -21.09 -10.61 -20.69
CA ALA A 460 -21.10 -10.58 -22.16
C ALA A 460 -20.68 -9.21 -22.72
N GLY A 461 -19.98 -8.39 -21.93
CA GLY A 461 -19.46 -7.11 -22.37
C GLY A 461 -18.38 -7.24 -23.44
N GLN A 462 -18.20 -6.20 -24.26
CA GLN A 462 -17.20 -6.20 -25.32
C GLN A 462 -15.78 -6.10 -24.73
N VAL A 463 -14.90 -7.00 -25.15
CA VAL A 463 -13.46 -6.98 -24.84
C VAL A 463 -12.74 -6.32 -26.02
N LYS A 464 -12.23 -5.10 -25.82
CA LYS A 464 -11.43 -4.40 -26.83
C LYS A 464 -9.99 -4.95 -26.83
N PRO A 465 -9.33 -5.08 -27.99
CA PRO A 465 -7.90 -5.39 -28.06
C PRO A 465 -7.06 -4.28 -27.42
N PRO A 466 -5.97 -4.60 -26.70
CA PRO A 466 -5.07 -3.60 -26.15
C PRO A 466 -4.34 -2.85 -27.28
N ALA A 467 -4.15 -1.54 -27.11
CA ALA A 467 -3.37 -0.71 -28.02
C ALA A 467 -1.90 -0.65 -27.57
N LEU A 468 -0.95 -0.67 -28.52
CA LEU A 468 0.47 -0.49 -28.26
C LEU A 468 0.98 0.72 -29.04
N ASP A 469 1.60 1.68 -28.36
CA ASP A 469 2.24 2.82 -29.03
C ASP A 469 3.64 2.43 -29.54
N LEU A 470 3.72 2.20 -30.85
CA LEU A 470 4.97 1.89 -31.54
C LEU A 470 5.89 3.12 -31.66
N ALA A 471 5.39 4.32 -31.35
CA ALA A 471 6.16 5.56 -31.37
C ALA A 471 6.79 5.91 -30.01
N ASN A 472 6.59 5.08 -28.98
CA ASN A 472 7.09 5.34 -27.64
C ASN A 472 8.62 5.35 -27.62
N ARG A 473 9.20 6.54 -27.41
CA ARG A 473 10.66 6.76 -27.43
C ARG A 473 11.41 5.93 -26.40
N ASP A 474 10.86 5.75 -25.20
CA ASP A 474 11.52 4.99 -24.13
C ASP A 474 11.50 3.49 -24.43
N LEU A 475 10.44 3.00 -25.09
CA LEU A 475 10.35 1.63 -25.59
C LEU A 475 11.39 1.39 -26.70
N ILE A 476 11.46 2.28 -27.68
CA ILE A 476 12.43 2.22 -28.78
C ILE A 476 13.87 2.26 -28.24
N ALA A 477 14.18 3.20 -27.34
CA ALA A 477 15.51 3.32 -26.75
C ALA A 477 15.93 2.04 -26.01
N SER A 478 15.02 1.40 -25.27
CA SER A 478 15.32 0.14 -24.58
C SER A 478 15.61 -1.03 -25.54
N HIS A 479 14.92 -1.09 -26.69
CA HIS A 479 15.22 -2.08 -27.72
C HIS A 479 16.54 -1.79 -28.43
N ILE A 480 16.87 -0.51 -28.68
CA ILE A 480 18.18 -0.09 -29.18
C ILE A 480 19.29 -0.52 -28.20
N HIS A 481 19.10 -0.31 -26.88
CA HIS A 481 20.04 -0.78 -25.87
C HIS A 481 20.20 -2.30 -25.86
N ALA A 482 19.12 -3.06 -26.08
CA ALA A 482 19.18 -4.52 -26.14
C ALA A 482 20.03 -5.02 -27.33
N GLU A 483 19.81 -4.46 -28.53
CA GLU A 483 20.62 -4.76 -29.71
C GLU A 483 22.07 -4.29 -29.56
N TRP A 484 22.28 -3.10 -28.98
CA TRP A 484 23.61 -2.58 -28.65
C TRP A 484 24.37 -3.51 -27.70
N LEU A 485 23.71 -4.01 -26.66
CA LEU A 485 24.28 -4.96 -25.71
C LEU A 485 24.55 -6.32 -26.36
N ALA A 486 23.67 -6.78 -27.25
CA ALA A 486 23.88 -8.02 -28.02
C ALA A 486 25.10 -7.90 -28.95
N ALA A 487 25.27 -6.75 -29.62
CA ALA A 487 26.43 -6.46 -30.46
C ALA A 487 27.75 -6.41 -29.68
N ALA A 488 27.72 -6.06 -28.38
CA ALA A 488 28.89 -6.05 -27.52
C ALA A 488 29.51 -7.44 -27.33
N LYS A 489 28.71 -8.51 -27.45
CA LYS A 489 29.14 -9.91 -27.30
C LYS A 489 29.92 -10.17 -25.99
N ALA A 490 29.65 -9.38 -24.96
CA ALA A 490 30.15 -9.57 -23.61
C ALA A 490 29.03 -10.20 -22.76
N PRO A 491 29.19 -11.43 -22.25
CA PRO A 491 28.14 -12.08 -21.47
C PRO A 491 27.99 -11.37 -20.12
N LEU A 492 26.77 -10.95 -19.78
CA LEU A 492 26.46 -10.46 -18.44
C LEU A 492 26.24 -11.65 -17.50
N GLU A 493 26.91 -11.61 -16.35
CA GLU A 493 26.71 -12.58 -15.28
C GLU A 493 25.38 -12.34 -14.58
N SER A 494 24.80 -13.41 -13.99
CA SER A 494 23.50 -13.34 -13.33
C SER A 494 23.48 -12.45 -12.07
N SER A 495 24.63 -12.29 -11.43
CA SER A 495 24.84 -11.50 -10.21
C SER A 495 25.41 -10.13 -10.57
N ILE A 496 24.76 -9.06 -10.08
CA ILE A 496 25.18 -7.67 -10.34
C ILE A 496 26.66 -7.43 -9.97
N PRO A 497 27.15 -7.77 -8.75
CA PRO A 497 28.56 -7.57 -8.39
C PRO A 497 29.57 -8.15 -9.37
N LYS A 498 29.26 -9.26 -10.05
CA LYS A 498 30.18 -9.87 -11.02
C LYS A 498 30.32 -9.06 -12.31
N ASN A 499 29.43 -8.11 -12.56
CA ASN A 499 29.48 -7.20 -13.69
C ASN A 499 30.09 -5.83 -13.33
N LEU A 500 30.47 -5.64 -12.06
CA LEU A 500 31.05 -4.42 -11.51
C LEU A 500 32.48 -4.69 -11.01
N ASP A 501 33.30 -3.65 -10.95
CA ASP A 501 34.59 -3.69 -10.28
C ASP A 501 34.39 -3.54 -8.77
N MET A 502 34.35 -4.69 -8.08
CA MET A 502 34.14 -4.75 -6.63
C MET A 502 35.41 -4.43 -5.82
N ASP A 503 36.59 -4.44 -6.45
CA ASP A 503 37.85 -4.06 -5.82
C ASP A 503 37.99 -2.53 -5.79
N ASN A 504 37.40 -1.84 -6.77
CA ASN A 504 37.29 -0.40 -6.76
C ASN A 504 36.20 0.12 -5.81
N THR A 505 36.61 0.40 -4.58
CA THR A 505 35.74 1.00 -3.55
C THR A 505 35.30 2.44 -3.86
N GLU A 506 35.92 3.10 -4.85
CA GLU A 506 35.47 4.39 -5.39
C GLU A 506 34.38 4.19 -6.43
N GLY A 507 33.20 3.78 -5.95
CA GLY A 507 31.98 3.85 -6.75
C GLY A 507 31.44 2.51 -7.26
N PHE A 508 32.24 1.43 -7.27
CA PHE A 508 31.88 0.15 -7.91
C PHE A 508 31.46 0.34 -9.39
N PRO A 509 32.35 0.89 -10.24
CA PRO A 509 32.06 1.13 -11.65
C PRO A 509 31.82 -0.19 -12.40
N VAL A 510 31.23 -0.12 -13.59
CA VAL A 510 31.11 -1.29 -14.49
C VAL A 510 32.49 -1.90 -14.76
N ALA A 511 32.57 -3.23 -14.75
CA ALA A 511 33.82 -3.96 -14.95
C ALA A 511 34.49 -3.60 -16.29
N GLU A 512 35.83 -3.52 -16.30
CA GLU A 512 36.61 -3.07 -17.45
C GLU A 512 36.39 -3.92 -18.71
N GLU A 513 36.10 -5.22 -18.54
CA GLU A 513 35.76 -6.13 -19.63
C GLU A 513 34.56 -5.64 -20.46
N HIS A 514 33.49 -5.18 -19.78
CA HIS A 514 32.28 -4.68 -20.43
C HIS A 514 32.54 -3.33 -21.12
N MET A 515 33.28 -2.42 -20.46
CA MET A 515 33.63 -1.12 -21.05
C MET A 515 34.44 -1.28 -22.35
N ARG A 516 35.41 -2.20 -22.37
CA ARG A 516 36.18 -2.52 -23.59
C ARG A 516 35.32 -3.11 -24.71
N ALA A 517 34.25 -3.83 -24.37
CA ALA A 517 33.30 -4.34 -25.34
C ALA A 517 32.43 -3.20 -25.91
N PHE A 518 31.93 -2.30 -25.05
CA PHE A 518 31.09 -1.16 -25.44
C PHE A 518 31.82 -0.19 -26.38
N ASP A 519 33.12 0.06 -26.15
CA ASP A 519 33.94 0.90 -27.02
C ASP A 519 34.06 0.35 -28.46
N LYS A 520 33.97 -0.96 -28.64
CA LYS A 520 34.00 -1.60 -29.97
C LYS A 520 32.66 -1.41 -30.68
N VAL A 521 31.54 -1.50 -29.95
CA VAL A 521 30.18 -1.37 -30.51
C VAL A 521 29.87 0.06 -30.92
N ARG A 522 30.38 1.06 -30.21
CA ARG A 522 30.13 2.49 -30.50
C ARG A 522 30.45 2.90 -31.95
N ARG A 523 31.30 2.13 -32.63
CA ARG A 523 31.74 2.36 -34.03
C ARG A 523 31.24 1.28 -34.99
N ASP A 524 30.31 0.43 -34.58
CA ASP A 524 29.79 -0.64 -35.42
C ASP A 524 28.77 -0.10 -36.44
N ALA A 525 29.21 0.03 -37.69
CA ALA A 525 28.37 0.48 -38.79
C ALA A 525 27.25 -0.51 -39.15
N GLN A 526 27.44 -1.81 -38.87
CA GLN A 526 26.42 -2.82 -39.16
C GLN A 526 25.25 -2.70 -38.18
N LEU A 527 25.52 -2.49 -36.89
CA LEU A 527 24.49 -2.25 -35.88
C LEU A 527 23.60 -1.06 -36.24
N LEU A 528 24.20 0.06 -36.69
CA LEU A 528 23.45 1.24 -37.14
C LEU A 528 22.52 0.92 -38.32
N ALA A 529 23.01 0.14 -39.29
CA ALA A 529 22.22 -0.27 -40.45
C ALA A 529 21.06 -1.20 -40.06
N ASP A 530 21.31 -2.17 -39.17
CA ASP A 530 20.31 -3.13 -38.69
C ASP A 530 19.20 -2.42 -37.89
N LEU A 531 19.57 -1.54 -36.96
CA LEU A 531 18.62 -0.74 -36.17
C LEU A 531 17.77 0.19 -37.05
N LYS A 532 18.39 0.81 -38.05
CA LYS A 532 17.67 1.66 -39.01
C LYS A 532 16.64 0.84 -39.79
N ALA A 533 17.04 -0.33 -40.31
CA ALA A 533 16.12 -1.21 -41.01
C ALA A 533 14.93 -1.63 -40.13
N ILE A 534 15.17 -1.93 -38.85
CA ILE A 534 14.10 -2.25 -37.89
C ILE A 534 13.13 -1.06 -37.74
N LEU A 535 13.62 0.15 -37.49
CA LEU A 535 12.76 1.34 -37.32
C LEU A 535 11.98 1.68 -38.61
N GLU A 536 12.58 1.48 -39.78
CA GLU A 536 11.90 1.67 -41.07
C GLU A 536 10.72 0.70 -41.27
N THR A 537 10.75 -0.50 -40.68
CA THR A 537 9.58 -1.41 -40.72
C THR A 537 8.42 -0.96 -39.83
N VAL A 538 8.71 -0.16 -38.80
CA VAL A 538 7.71 0.36 -37.84
C VAL A 538 7.08 1.66 -38.33
N ALA A 539 7.84 2.48 -39.06
CA ALA A 539 7.42 3.80 -39.54
C ALA A 539 6.03 3.85 -40.23
N PRO A 540 5.60 2.86 -41.05
CA PRO A 540 4.27 2.87 -41.67
C PRO A 540 3.10 2.76 -40.69
N TYR A 541 3.34 2.26 -39.48
CA TYR A 541 2.32 2.06 -38.44
C TYR A 541 2.28 3.21 -37.43
N VAL A 542 3.07 4.27 -37.65
CA VAL A 542 3.19 5.42 -36.74
C VAL A 542 2.76 6.70 -37.46
N GLU A 543 1.99 7.54 -36.77
CA GLU A 543 1.68 8.90 -37.21
C GLU A 543 2.92 9.80 -37.05
N LEU A 544 3.85 9.78 -38.01
CA LEU A 544 5.12 10.52 -37.92
C LEU A 544 4.95 12.02 -37.65
N GLU A 545 3.85 12.63 -38.10
CA GLU A 545 3.49 14.03 -37.81
C GLU A 545 3.35 14.31 -36.30
N ALA A 546 2.94 13.32 -35.51
CA ALA A 546 2.79 13.43 -34.07
C ALA A 546 4.10 13.18 -33.30
N PHE A 547 5.14 12.65 -33.96
CA PHE A 547 6.41 12.23 -33.36
C PHE A 547 7.64 12.68 -34.20
N PRO A 548 8.02 13.96 -34.12
CA PRO A 548 9.14 14.51 -34.92
C PRO A 548 10.47 13.76 -34.78
N ASP A 549 10.78 13.24 -33.58
CA ASP A 549 12.02 12.51 -33.30
C ASP A 549 12.14 11.20 -34.12
N LEU A 550 11.00 10.56 -34.43
CA LEU A 550 10.92 9.36 -35.26
C LEU A 550 10.97 9.67 -36.76
N ALA A 551 10.74 10.93 -37.14
CA ALA A 551 10.94 11.38 -38.52
C ALA A 551 12.42 11.45 -38.90
N ASP A 552 13.34 11.48 -37.91
CA ASP A 552 14.78 11.30 -38.09
C ASP A 552 15.30 10.06 -37.31
N PRO A 553 15.07 8.83 -37.84
CA PRO A 553 15.51 7.60 -37.18
C PRO A 553 17.02 7.54 -36.95
N GLN A 554 17.81 8.14 -37.83
CA GLN A 554 19.26 8.10 -37.75
C GLN A 554 19.77 8.94 -36.58
N GLY A 555 19.34 10.20 -36.47
CA GLY A 555 19.69 11.06 -35.35
C GLY A 555 19.27 10.47 -33.99
N LEU A 556 18.10 9.81 -33.94
CA LEU A 556 17.64 9.11 -32.76
C LEU A 556 18.59 7.97 -32.36
N ILE A 557 18.90 7.04 -33.26
CA ILE A 557 19.77 5.89 -32.98
C ILE A 557 21.16 6.36 -32.51
N GLU A 558 21.76 7.31 -33.24
CA GLU A 558 23.08 7.85 -32.91
C GLU A 558 23.10 8.48 -31.52
N SER A 559 22.07 9.26 -31.16
CA SER A 559 21.96 9.88 -29.83
C SER A 559 21.83 8.85 -28.68
N VAL A 560 21.08 7.77 -28.91
CA VAL A 560 20.88 6.71 -27.92
C VAL A 560 22.17 5.91 -27.72
N ILE A 561 22.81 5.48 -28.81
CA ILE A 561 24.09 4.74 -28.74
C ILE A 561 25.19 5.59 -28.12
N ALA A 562 25.24 6.90 -28.41
CA ALA A 562 26.26 7.79 -27.89
C ALA A 562 26.22 7.96 -26.35
N SER A 563 25.08 7.67 -25.72
CA SER A 563 24.90 7.75 -24.26
C SER A 563 24.70 6.38 -23.58
N ALA A 564 24.71 5.29 -24.34
CA ALA A 564 24.37 3.95 -23.85
C ALA A 564 25.32 3.44 -22.75
N ASP A 565 26.62 3.71 -22.87
CA ASP A 565 27.66 3.36 -21.88
C ASP A 565 27.41 4.04 -20.53
N HIS A 566 27.17 5.36 -20.56
CA HIS A 566 26.86 6.14 -19.37
C HIS A 566 25.54 5.71 -18.74
N ASN A 567 24.50 5.51 -19.56
CA ASN A 567 23.18 5.07 -19.08
C ASN A 567 23.26 3.67 -18.44
N PHE A 568 24.06 2.76 -19.01
CA PHE A 568 24.28 1.42 -18.46
C PHE A 568 24.93 1.48 -17.07
N ASP A 569 25.98 2.28 -16.89
CA ASP A 569 26.61 2.46 -15.58
C ASP A 569 25.65 3.09 -14.56
N GLN A 570 24.97 4.17 -14.96
CA GLN A 570 24.02 4.89 -14.09
C GLN A 570 22.87 3.99 -13.61
N THR A 571 22.49 2.98 -14.39
CA THR A 571 21.45 2.01 -14.03
C THR A 571 21.77 1.27 -12.72
N PHE A 572 23.05 1.08 -12.39
CA PHE A 572 23.48 0.41 -11.17
C PHE A 572 23.53 1.32 -9.93
N GLU A 573 23.32 2.63 -10.05
CA GLU A 573 23.48 3.56 -8.91
C GLU A 573 22.55 3.23 -7.74
N ARG A 574 21.32 2.82 -8.04
CA ARG A 574 20.37 2.40 -7.00
C ARG A 574 20.84 1.15 -6.24
N TRP A 575 21.37 0.15 -6.94
CA TRP A 575 21.96 -1.02 -6.31
C TRP A 575 23.19 -0.64 -5.48
N ARG A 576 24.04 0.26 -5.99
CA ARG A 576 25.20 0.79 -5.25
C ARG A 576 24.79 1.48 -3.96
N ASP A 577 23.72 2.27 -3.98
CA ASP A 577 23.19 2.94 -2.79
C ASP A 577 22.67 1.94 -1.74
N LEU A 578 21.94 0.91 -2.18
CA LEU A 578 21.48 -0.18 -1.30
C LEU A 578 22.65 -0.93 -0.68
N TYR A 579 23.65 -1.30 -1.49
CA TYR A 579 24.83 -2.03 -1.05
C TYR A 579 25.67 -1.23 -0.06
N ARG A 580 25.98 0.04 -0.37
CA ARG A 580 26.68 0.97 0.54
C ARG A 580 25.88 1.20 1.82
N GLY A 581 24.55 1.30 1.73
CA GLY A 581 23.65 1.45 2.87
C GLY A 581 23.71 0.25 3.83
N ALA A 582 23.61 -0.96 3.28
CA ALA A 582 23.66 -2.20 4.06
C ALA A 582 25.03 -2.42 4.72
N LEU A 583 26.14 -2.12 4.02
CA LEU A 583 27.50 -2.15 4.60
C LEU A 583 27.64 -1.19 5.78
N ARG A 584 27.10 0.03 5.67
CA ARG A 584 27.14 1.02 6.76
C ARG A 584 26.30 0.57 7.96
N GLU A 585 25.09 0.08 7.74
CA GLU A 585 24.24 -0.43 8.83
C GLU A 585 24.89 -1.62 9.54
N GLN A 586 25.51 -2.55 8.79
CA GLN A 586 26.24 -3.67 9.36
C GLN A 586 27.42 -3.19 10.24
N ALA A 587 28.22 -2.24 9.74
CA ALA A 587 29.34 -1.68 10.48
C ALA A 587 28.90 -0.91 11.74
N ASP A 588 27.83 -0.11 11.65
CA ASP A 588 27.31 0.66 12.78
C ASP A 588 26.67 -0.25 13.84
N ALA A 589 25.96 -1.31 13.42
CA ALA A 589 25.44 -2.33 14.32
C ALA A 589 26.56 -3.09 15.04
N ASP A 590 27.65 -3.43 14.33
CA ASP A 590 28.80 -4.11 14.92
C ASP A 590 29.53 -3.24 15.95
N LYS A 591 29.72 -1.95 15.66
CA LYS A 591 30.26 -0.97 16.62
C LYS A 591 29.44 -0.93 17.92
N VAL A 592 28.11 -0.93 17.83
CA VAL A 592 27.23 -0.94 19.02
C VAL A 592 27.31 -2.27 19.77
N ARG A 593 27.34 -3.40 19.05
CA ARG A 593 27.45 -4.74 19.64
C ARG A 593 28.74 -4.91 20.47
N ASN A 594 29.83 -4.34 19.97
CA ASN A 594 31.18 -4.47 20.53
C ASN A 594 31.48 -3.45 21.66
N LYS A 595 30.61 -2.46 21.91
CA LYS A 595 30.75 -1.55 23.05
C LYS A 595 30.49 -2.28 24.38
N THR A 596 31.31 -1.98 25.40
CA THR A 596 31.27 -2.66 26.72
C THR A 596 30.12 -2.19 27.61
N ASN A 597 29.69 -0.92 27.48
CA ASN A 597 28.64 -0.28 28.30
C ASN A 597 27.38 0.03 27.47
N VAL A 598 26.64 -0.99 27.06
CA VAL A 598 25.39 -0.86 26.29
C VAL A 598 24.27 -1.55 27.03
N ALA A 599 23.08 -0.94 27.08
CA ALA A 599 21.93 -1.55 27.73
C ALA A 599 21.57 -2.90 27.04
N PRO A 600 21.13 -3.93 27.78
CA PRO A 600 20.84 -5.25 27.20
C PRO A 600 19.88 -5.24 26.00
N GLY A 601 18.87 -4.35 26.03
CA GLY A 601 17.93 -4.18 24.92
C GLY A 601 18.55 -3.55 23.66
N GLU A 602 19.48 -2.61 23.83
CA GLU A 602 20.19 -1.96 22.73
C GLU A 602 21.17 -2.93 22.06
N ARG A 603 21.84 -3.80 22.84
CA ARG A 603 22.69 -4.86 22.30
C ARG A 603 21.89 -5.90 21.49
N LYS A 604 20.72 -6.32 21.99
CA LYS A 604 19.82 -7.24 21.26
C LYS A 604 19.31 -6.60 19.95
N SER A 605 18.95 -5.32 19.99
CA SER A 605 18.56 -4.54 18.81
C SER A 605 19.71 -4.44 17.79
N ALA A 606 20.92 -4.13 18.22
CA ALA A 606 22.10 -4.09 17.36
C ALA A 606 22.41 -5.45 16.72
N ALA A 607 22.31 -6.55 17.48
CA ALA A 607 22.50 -7.90 16.94
C ALA A 607 21.46 -8.23 15.86
N SER A 608 20.19 -7.84 16.06
CA SER A 608 19.14 -8.00 15.05
C SER A 608 19.43 -7.19 13.79
N ARG A 609 19.85 -5.93 13.93
CA ARG A 609 20.20 -5.06 12.78
C ARG A 609 21.39 -5.59 11.99
N TYR A 610 22.41 -6.09 12.68
CA TYR A 610 23.57 -6.72 12.05
C TYR A 610 23.13 -7.92 11.19
N LYS A 611 22.26 -8.78 11.72
CA LYS A 611 21.74 -9.94 10.99
C LYS A 611 20.94 -9.50 9.76
N LEU A 612 19.99 -8.59 9.91
CA LEU A 612 19.18 -8.09 8.79
C LEU A 612 20.03 -7.45 7.69
N ALA A 613 21.04 -6.66 8.05
CA ALA A 613 21.96 -6.06 7.10
C ALA A 613 22.83 -7.13 6.39
N ALA A 614 23.25 -8.18 7.09
CA ALA A 614 23.96 -9.30 6.50
C ALA A 614 23.08 -10.08 5.50
N ASP A 615 21.83 -10.39 5.87
CA ASP A 615 20.86 -11.07 5.01
C ASP A 615 20.55 -10.23 3.75
N GLU A 616 20.49 -8.90 3.89
CA GLU A 616 20.33 -7.98 2.76
C GLU A 616 21.55 -7.96 1.83
N LEU A 617 22.77 -7.91 2.38
CA LEU A 617 24.00 -7.99 1.58
C LEU A 617 24.07 -9.32 0.82
N GLU A 618 23.72 -10.43 1.48
CA GLU A 618 23.66 -11.74 0.85
C GLU A 618 22.69 -11.73 -0.34
N MET A 619 21.50 -11.12 -0.18
CA MET A 619 20.53 -10.98 -1.25
C MET A 619 21.03 -10.10 -2.40
N LEU A 620 21.70 -8.97 -2.11
CA LEU A 620 22.24 -8.05 -3.13
C LEU A 620 23.42 -8.67 -3.91
N VAL A 621 24.21 -9.53 -3.25
CA VAL A 621 25.39 -10.17 -3.85
C VAL A 621 25.02 -11.46 -4.58
N HIS A 622 24.23 -12.32 -3.93
CA HIS A 622 23.92 -13.65 -4.43
C HIS A 622 22.55 -13.76 -5.07
N GLY A 623 21.84 -12.64 -5.29
CA GLY A 623 20.52 -12.56 -5.92
C GLY A 623 20.36 -13.59 -7.02
N ARG A 624 19.79 -14.75 -6.66
CA ARG A 624 19.60 -15.85 -7.60
C ARG A 624 18.46 -15.45 -8.53
N ALA A 625 18.31 -16.18 -9.63
CA ALA A 625 17.16 -16.07 -10.54
C ALA A 625 15.85 -16.56 -9.89
N THR A 626 15.55 -16.12 -8.67
CA THR A 626 14.30 -16.34 -7.96
C THR A 626 13.44 -15.10 -8.12
N ASN A 627 12.21 -15.26 -8.61
CA ASN A 627 11.31 -14.17 -9.01
C ASN A 627 10.93 -13.13 -7.91
N GLY A 628 11.43 -13.31 -6.68
CA GLY A 628 11.27 -12.38 -5.54
C GLY A 628 12.38 -11.33 -5.38
N SER A 629 13.57 -11.53 -5.97
CA SER A 629 14.65 -10.52 -5.95
C SER A 629 14.88 -9.98 -7.36
N ASP A 630 14.57 -8.70 -7.59
CA ASP A 630 14.84 -8.02 -8.88
C ASP A 630 16.34 -7.81 -9.14
N PHE A 631 17.24 -8.35 -8.30
CA PHE A 631 18.70 -8.21 -8.39
C PHE A 631 19.37 -9.22 -9.33
N TYR A 632 18.60 -10.00 -10.09
CA TYR A 632 19.10 -10.71 -11.26
C TYR A 632 19.40 -9.70 -12.37
N THR A 633 20.64 -9.64 -12.87
CA THR A 633 21.15 -8.55 -13.73
C THR A 633 20.21 -8.12 -14.87
N TYR A 634 19.73 -9.05 -15.71
CA TYR A 634 18.85 -8.68 -16.83
C TYR A 634 17.49 -8.14 -16.38
N ARG A 635 16.93 -8.71 -15.31
CA ARG A 635 15.67 -8.23 -14.72
C ARG A 635 15.86 -6.88 -14.04
N TYR A 636 16.98 -6.67 -13.36
CA TYR A 636 17.35 -5.38 -12.78
C TYR A 636 17.44 -4.30 -13.86
N LEU A 637 18.18 -4.56 -14.95
CA LEU A 637 18.30 -3.64 -16.08
C LEU A 637 16.95 -3.32 -16.72
N ALA A 638 16.05 -4.29 -16.80
CA ALA A 638 14.69 -4.07 -17.29
C ALA A 638 13.85 -3.24 -16.31
N THR A 639 13.91 -3.54 -15.01
CA THR A 639 13.20 -2.79 -13.95
C THR A 639 13.71 -1.36 -13.82
N GLU A 640 14.99 -1.10 -14.07
CA GLU A 640 15.52 0.27 -14.05
C GLU A 640 15.37 0.97 -15.42
N GLY A 641 14.81 0.27 -16.43
CA GLY A 641 14.40 0.84 -17.71
C GLY A 641 15.46 0.88 -18.81
N PHE A 642 16.63 0.26 -18.58
CA PHE A 642 17.68 0.14 -19.58
C PHE A 642 17.31 -0.88 -20.66
N LEU A 643 16.79 -2.05 -20.26
CA LEU A 643 16.31 -3.12 -21.16
C LEU A 643 14.78 -3.16 -21.25
N PRO A 644 14.21 -3.77 -22.32
CA PRO A 644 12.79 -4.05 -22.36
C PRO A 644 12.46 -5.11 -21.30
N GLY A 645 11.37 -4.88 -20.56
CA GLY A 645 10.92 -5.74 -19.47
C GLY A 645 9.49 -6.23 -19.67
N TYR A 646 9.21 -7.45 -19.20
CA TYR A 646 7.84 -7.96 -19.07
C TYR A 646 7.11 -7.38 -17.84
N ASN A 647 7.85 -6.82 -16.88
CA ASN A 647 7.30 -6.20 -15.67
C ASN A 647 7.05 -4.70 -15.91
N PHE A 648 5.80 -4.28 -15.72
CA PHE A 648 5.28 -2.97 -16.13
C PHE A 648 5.64 -1.74 -15.28
N PRO A 649 6.18 -1.81 -14.03
CA PRO A 649 6.68 -0.62 -13.36
C PRO A 649 8.22 -0.56 -13.36
N ARG A 650 8.80 0.42 -14.05
CA ARG A 650 10.18 0.81 -13.86
C ARG A 650 10.34 1.51 -12.50
N LEU A 651 11.45 1.24 -11.83
CA LEU A 651 11.86 1.90 -10.59
C LEU A 651 10.85 1.83 -9.40
N PRO A 652 10.36 0.65 -8.98
CA PRO A 652 9.35 0.52 -7.92
C PRO A 652 9.87 0.97 -6.54
N LEU A 653 8.97 1.21 -5.58
CA LEU A 653 9.32 1.34 -4.16
C LEU A 653 9.40 -0.07 -3.55
N TYR A 654 10.45 -0.37 -2.80
CA TYR A 654 10.62 -1.67 -2.13
C TYR A 654 10.26 -1.63 -0.65
N ALA A 655 9.53 -2.63 -0.17
CA ALA A 655 9.31 -2.92 1.23
C ALA A 655 10.02 -4.21 1.61
N PHE A 656 10.97 -4.13 2.55
CA PHE A 656 11.73 -5.27 3.05
C PHE A 656 10.94 -5.97 4.16
N ILE A 657 10.67 -7.26 3.97
CA ILE A 657 9.92 -8.11 4.88
C ILE A 657 10.87 -9.11 5.54
N PRO A 658 11.00 -9.09 6.88
CA PRO A 658 11.74 -10.13 7.59
C PRO A 658 10.95 -11.44 7.51
N ALA A 659 11.55 -12.46 6.89
CA ALA A 659 11.00 -13.82 6.90
C ALA A 659 11.62 -14.62 8.06
N MET A 660 11.01 -15.76 8.40
CA MET A 660 11.53 -16.65 9.45
C MET A 660 12.92 -17.19 9.09
N ARG A 661 13.18 -17.36 7.78
CA ARG A 661 14.49 -17.63 7.17
C ARG A 661 14.65 -16.76 5.92
N GLY A 662 15.60 -15.83 5.94
CA GLY A 662 15.87 -14.89 4.84
C GLY A 662 15.07 -13.57 4.88
N THR A 663 15.14 -12.80 3.80
CA THR A 663 14.43 -11.53 3.62
C THR A 663 13.63 -11.57 2.32
N ALA A 664 12.34 -11.25 2.37
CA ALA A 664 11.50 -11.09 1.19
C ALA A 664 11.35 -9.60 0.84
N VAL A 665 11.15 -9.29 -0.44
CA VAL A 665 10.97 -7.90 -0.91
C VAL A 665 9.64 -7.78 -1.64
N LEU A 666 8.81 -6.83 -1.20
CA LEU A 666 7.60 -6.46 -1.91
C LEU A 666 7.82 -5.19 -2.71
N GLN A 667 7.39 -5.21 -3.98
CA GLN A 667 7.49 -4.06 -4.88
C GLN A 667 6.11 -3.47 -5.21
N ARG A 668 6.05 -2.15 -5.29
CA ARG A 668 4.88 -1.39 -5.75
C ARG A 668 5.29 -0.20 -6.63
N PRO A 669 4.49 0.14 -7.66
CA PRO A 669 4.66 1.40 -8.38
C PRO A 669 4.67 2.57 -7.40
N ARG A 670 5.58 3.54 -7.58
CA ARG A 670 5.86 4.61 -6.61
C ARG A 670 4.61 5.35 -6.14
N PHE A 671 3.73 5.72 -7.07
CA PHE A 671 2.53 6.51 -6.80
C PHE A 671 1.45 5.76 -6.02
N LEU A 672 1.44 4.42 -6.09
CA LEU A 672 0.61 3.57 -5.23
C LEU A 672 1.33 3.28 -3.90
N ALA A 673 2.65 3.11 -3.96
CA ALA A 673 3.47 2.80 -2.80
C ALA A 673 3.48 3.93 -1.75
N ILE A 674 3.38 5.21 -2.12
CA ILE A 674 3.36 6.28 -1.11
C ILE A 674 2.18 6.18 -0.12
N SER A 675 1.06 5.58 -0.56
CA SER A 675 -0.11 5.34 0.30
C SER A 675 -0.11 3.94 0.91
N GLU A 676 0.24 2.88 0.14
CA GLU A 676 0.33 1.51 0.69
C GLU A 676 1.51 1.33 1.64
N PHE A 677 2.64 1.97 1.32
CA PHE A 677 3.89 1.93 2.08
C PHE A 677 4.13 3.17 2.95
N GLY A 678 3.07 3.95 3.21
CA GLY A 678 3.15 5.13 4.06
C GLY A 678 3.48 4.79 5.52
N PRO A 679 3.90 5.78 6.33
CA PRO A 679 4.33 5.58 7.71
C PRO A 679 3.29 4.82 8.56
N ASN A 680 3.75 3.76 9.26
CA ASN A 680 2.94 2.90 10.12
C ASN A 680 1.77 2.17 9.44
N SER A 681 1.75 2.11 8.10
CA SER A 681 0.76 1.31 7.35
C SER A 681 1.02 -0.19 7.51
N LEU A 682 -0.03 -0.99 7.32
CA LEU A 682 0.05 -2.45 7.30
C LEU A 682 0.15 -2.96 5.87
N VAL A 683 1.04 -3.93 5.67
CA VAL A 683 1.27 -4.66 4.43
C VAL A 683 1.07 -6.14 4.71
N TYR A 684 0.42 -6.85 3.80
CA TYR A 684 0.07 -8.26 3.98
C TYR A 684 0.91 -9.14 3.04
N HIS A 685 1.46 -10.22 3.58
CA HIS A 685 2.28 -11.19 2.85
C HIS A 685 2.25 -12.53 3.57
N GLU A 686 2.09 -13.63 2.84
CA GLU A 686 2.17 -15.01 3.36
C GLU A 686 1.28 -15.23 4.59
N GLY A 687 0.04 -14.72 4.56
CA GLY A 687 -0.94 -14.85 5.65
C GLY A 687 -0.63 -14.03 6.91
N ARG A 688 0.37 -13.14 6.87
CA ARG A 688 0.80 -12.30 7.99
C ARG A 688 0.68 -10.80 7.67
N ALA A 689 0.54 -9.99 8.71
CA ALA A 689 0.52 -8.53 8.59
C ALA A 689 1.81 -7.91 9.15
N PHE A 690 2.45 -7.08 8.33
CA PHE A 690 3.70 -6.38 8.62
C PHE A 690 3.47 -4.88 8.66
N ARG A 691 4.00 -4.20 9.67
CA ARG A 691 3.87 -2.74 9.80
C ARG A 691 5.12 -2.07 9.30
N ILE A 692 4.96 -0.95 8.59
CA ILE A 692 6.07 -0.13 8.12
C ILE A 692 6.54 0.76 9.26
N ILE A 693 7.69 0.41 9.82
CA ILE A 693 8.23 1.08 11.01
C ILE A 693 9.37 2.04 10.68
N LYS A 694 9.99 1.90 9.50
CA LYS A 694 11.21 2.62 9.15
C LYS A 694 11.27 2.92 7.65
N ALA A 695 11.75 4.11 7.31
CA ALA A 695 12.25 4.42 5.98
C ALA A 695 13.74 4.09 5.90
N LYS A 696 14.19 3.49 4.80
CA LYS A 696 15.62 3.30 4.55
C LYS A 696 16.19 4.60 3.97
N LEU A 697 17.18 5.14 4.68
CA LEU A 697 17.80 6.42 4.39
C LEU A 697 19.03 6.20 3.49
N PRO A 698 19.16 6.89 2.34
CA PRO A 698 20.32 6.77 1.47
C PRO A 698 21.63 7.17 2.16
N ALA A 699 22.72 6.56 1.72
CA ALA A 699 24.07 6.88 2.14
C ALA A 699 24.46 8.31 1.72
N GLY A 700 24.68 9.22 2.67
CA GLY A 700 25.22 10.57 2.40
C GLY A 700 24.24 11.73 2.43
N GLN A 701 22.95 11.50 2.71
CA GLN A 701 21.94 12.57 2.87
C GLN A 701 21.84 13.10 4.31
N ARG A 702 22.95 13.13 5.05
CA ARG A 702 22.97 13.69 6.42
C ARG A 702 23.82 14.95 6.44
N SER A 703 23.30 16.00 7.07
CA SER A 703 24.10 17.18 7.38
C SER A 703 25.13 16.87 8.48
N ASP A 704 26.13 17.73 8.63
CA ASP A 704 27.14 17.62 9.71
C ASP A 704 26.49 17.59 11.09
N ASP A 705 25.34 18.25 11.23
CA ASP A 705 24.54 18.24 12.47
C ASP A 705 23.86 16.90 12.74
N GLY A 706 23.87 15.93 11.81
CA GLY A 706 23.23 14.62 11.96
C GLY A 706 21.72 14.59 11.66
N ASN A 707 21.18 15.63 11.03
CA ASN A 707 19.81 15.65 10.48
C ASN A 707 19.80 15.15 9.03
N LEU A 708 18.64 14.76 8.52
CA LEU A 708 18.42 14.49 7.10
C LEU A 708 18.47 15.80 6.30
N ALA A 709 19.17 15.78 5.18
CA ALA A 709 19.12 16.83 4.16
C ALA A 709 17.74 16.81 3.50
N THR A 710 16.99 17.90 3.65
CA THR A 710 15.64 18.05 3.10
C THR A 710 15.61 19.18 2.09
N ASP A 711 14.79 19.01 1.06
CA ASP A 711 14.56 20.03 0.04
C ASP A 711 13.37 20.92 0.41
N THR A 712 13.34 22.11 -0.19
CA THR A 712 12.17 22.99 -0.15
C THR A 712 11.42 22.95 -1.47
N MET A 713 10.08 22.96 -1.39
CA MET A 713 9.20 23.11 -2.54
C MET A 713 8.13 24.17 -2.27
N ILE A 714 7.86 25.01 -3.28
CA ILE A 714 6.81 26.03 -3.27
C ILE A 714 5.71 25.58 -4.24
N LEU A 715 4.46 25.59 -3.79
CA LEU A 715 3.32 25.06 -4.52
C LEU A 715 2.46 26.19 -5.09
N CYS A 716 2.31 26.25 -6.42
CA CYS A 716 1.47 27.24 -7.06
C CYS A 716 -0.02 27.02 -6.73
N ALA A 717 -0.66 28.01 -6.11
CA ALA A 717 -2.08 27.98 -5.77
C ALA A 717 -3.02 28.04 -6.99
N GLN A 718 -2.51 28.36 -8.19
CA GLN A 718 -3.31 28.43 -9.41
C GLN A 718 -3.27 27.14 -10.22
N CYS A 719 -2.08 26.66 -10.59
CA CYS A 719 -1.95 25.50 -11.48
C CYS A 719 -1.44 24.24 -10.80
N GLY A 720 -1.03 24.28 -9.53
CA GLY A 720 -0.48 23.11 -8.82
C GLY A 720 0.96 22.74 -9.19
N ALA A 721 1.65 23.56 -9.99
CA ALA A 721 3.07 23.36 -10.27
C ALA A 721 3.92 23.56 -9.02
N ALA A 722 5.01 22.82 -8.93
CA ALA A 722 5.98 22.82 -7.85
C ALA A 722 7.30 23.42 -8.30
N GLU A 723 7.79 24.40 -7.54
CA GLU A 723 9.10 25.02 -7.75
C GLU A 723 10.04 24.63 -6.61
N THR A 724 11.22 24.10 -6.93
CA THR A 724 12.24 23.70 -5.93
C THR A 724 13.31 24.77 -5.69
N SER A 725 13.40 25.78 -6.55
CA SER A 725 14.36 26.88 -6.39
C SER A 725 13.77 27.98 -5.50
N PRO A 726 14.49 28.42 -4.45
CA PRO A 726 14.00 29.45 -3.52
C PRO A 726 13.96 30.86 -4.13
N VAL A 727 14.52 31.07 -5.32
CA VAL A 727 14.66 32.39 -5.96
C VAL A 727 13.52 32.70 -6.94
N VAL A 728 12.59 31.77 -7.14
CA VAL A 728 11.52 31.91 -8.14
C VAL A 728 10.32 32.64 -7.55
N GLU A 729 9.99 33.83 -8.07
CA GLU A 729 8.84 34.62 -7.62
C GLU A 729 7.55 34.36 -8.41
N ARG A 730 7.66 33.76 -9.61
CA ARG A 730 6.54 33.45 -10.50
C ARG A 730 6.59 32.00 -10.94
N CYS A 731 5.43 31.36 -10.96
CA CYS A 731 5.30 29.98 -11.43
C CYS A 731 5.75 29.83 -12.89
N GLN A 732 6.64 28.88 -13.17
CA GLN A 732 7.13 28.63 -14.53
C GLN A 732 6.07 28.02 -15.46
N ALA A 733 5.03 27.40 -14.89
CA ALA A 733 3.97 26.77 -15.67
C ALA A 733 2.85 27.74 -16.09
N CYS A 734 2.41 28.65 -15.20
CA CYS A 734 1.27 29.54 -15.47
C CYS A 734 1.55 31.05 -15.28
N GLY A 735 2.75 31.44 -14.83
CA GLY A 735 3.16 32.83 -14.66
C GLY A 735 2.59 33.57 -13.43
N THR A 736 1.74 32.91 -12.63
CA THR A 736 1.14 33.48 -11.41
C THR A 736 2.20 33.74 -10.35
N SER A 737 2.01 34.82 -9.58
CA SER A 737 2.87 35.14 -8.42
C SER A 737 2.85 34.02 -7.39
N LEU A 738 4.02 33.67 -6.86
CA LEU A 738 4.18 32.72 -5.77
C LEU A 738 4.19 33.39 -4.38
N GLY A 739 3.91 34.69 -4.31
CA GLY A 739 3.73 35.41 -3.05
C GLY A 739 2.55 34.84 -2.25
N GLY A 740 2.80 34.31 -1.06
CA GLY A 740 1.80 33.65 -0.22
C GLY A 740 1.45 32.22 -0.63
N ALA A 741 2.19 31.63 -1.58
CA ALA A 741 2.07 30.22 -1.93
C ALA A 741 2.47 29.31 -0.76
N GLU A 742 1.89 28.11 -0.72
CA GLU A 742 2.26 27.12 0.28
C GLU A 742 3.71 26.68 0.07
N ARG A 743 4.49 26.67 1.15
CA ARG A 743 5.90 26.30 1.16
C ARG A 743 6.12 25.11 2.08
N LEU A 744 6.81 24.10 1.56
CA LEU A 744 7.17 22.88 2.29
C LEU A 744 8.69 22.79 2.40
N ASP A 745 9.25 23.05 3.58
CA ASP A 745 10.72 23.15 3.80
C ASP A 745 11.40 21.80 4.11
N SER A 746 10.63 20.73 4.33
CA SER A 746 11.14 19.46 4.87
C SER A 746 10.85 18.26 3.98
N ILE A 747 10.90 18.44 2.66
CA ILE A 747 10.62 17.37 1.70
C ILE A 747 11.78 16.37 1.68
N PHE A 748 11.41 15.09 1.69
CA PHE A 748 12.37 13.99 1.67
C PHE A 748 11.87 12.83 0.80
N ARG A 749 12.69 12.41 -0.17
CA ARG A 749 12.33 11.34 -1.12
C ARG A 749 12.49 9.97 -0.48
N ILE A 750 11.41 9.19 -0.43
CA ILE A 750 11.43 7.81 0.07
C ILE A 750 11.53 6.84 -1.11
N GLN A 751 12.51 5.93 -1.04
CA GLN A 751 12.71 4.90 -2.06
C GLN A 751 12.45 3.48 -1.55
N ASN A 752 12.74 3.24 -0.28
CA ASN A 752 12.68 1.91 0.31
C ASN A 752 12.21 2.00 1.77
N VAL A 753 11.47 1.01 2.23
CA VAL A 753 10.96 0.92 3.61
C VAL A 753 11.26 -0.43 4.23
N GLU A 754 11.31 -0.47 5.55
CA GLU A 754 11.53 -1.68 6.34
C GLU A 754 10.30 -1.95 7.21
N THR A 755 9.92 -3.23 7.27
CA THR A 755 8.71 -3.67 7.96
C THR A 755 9.03 -4.48 9.21
N PHE A 756 8.05 -4.56 10.11
CA PHE A 756 8.13 -5.37 11.32
C PHE A 756 6.88 -6.23 11.46
N PRO A 757 7.01 -7.53 11.79
CA PRO A 757 5.86 -8.41 12.00
C PRO A 757 4.97 -7.86 13.11
N THR A 758 3.69 -7.62 12.79
CA THR A 758 2.75 -7.06 13.75
C THR A 758 1.84 -8.14 14.30
N ALA A 759 0.92 -8.65 13.51
CA ALA A 759 -0.04 -9.63 13.98
C ALA A 759 -0.36 -10.64 12.88
N ARG A 760 -0.85 -11.80 13.29
CA ARG A 760 -1.51 -12.75 12.40
C ARG A 760 -2.79 -12.12 11.86
N ILE A 761 -3.11 -12.43 10.61
CA ILE A 761 -4.40 -12.11 10.02
C ILE A 761 -5.45 -13.00 10.68
N THR A 762 -6.47 -12.39 11.27
CA THR A 762 -7.52 -13.12 11.98
C THR A 762 -8.80 -13.22 11.15
N ALA A 763 -9.67 -14.14 11.51
CA ALA A 763 -11.01 -14.27 10.95
C ALA A 763 -11.93 -13.05 11.23
N ASN A 764 -11.47 -12.05 11.99
CA ASN A 764 -12.18 -10.79 12.18
C ASN A 764 -11.70 -9.69 11.22
N ASP A 765 -10.57 -9.91 10.52
CA ASP A 765 -9.99 -8.96 9.57
C ASP A 765 -10.62 -9.17 8.17
N GLU A 766 -11.88 -8.75 8.00
CA GLU A 766 -12.62 -8.90 6.73
C GLU A 766 -12.02 -8.07 5.59
N ASP A 767 -11.53 -6.87 5.91
CA ASP A 767 -10.94 -5.91 4.99
C ASP A 767 -9.55 -5.46 5.44
N ARG A 768 -8.73 -5.08 4.46
CA ARG A 768 -7.43 -4.47 4.72
C ARG A 768 -7.61 -3.21 5.55
N GLN A 769 -6.84 -3.11 6.64
CA GLN A 769 -6.76 -1.89 7.42
C GLN A 769 -5.95 -0.85 6.64
N ARG A 770 -6.64 0.06 5.96
CA ARG A 770 -6.03 1.15 5.20
C ARG A 770 -5.91 2.40 6.06
N ARG A 771 -4.74 3.03 6.04
CA ARG A 771 -4.57 4.39 6.58
C ARG A 771 -4.89 5.41 5.50
N GLY A 772 -5.79 6.34 5.81
CA GLY A 772 -6.12 7.44 4.93
C GLY A 772 -5.07 8.54 5.03
N PHE A 773 -4.21 8.66 4.02
CA PHE A 773 -3.24 9.75 3.89
C PHE A 773 -3.78 10.91 3.07
N ASP A 774 -3.32 12.11 3.42
CA ASP A 774 -3.50 13.34 2.66
C ASP A 774 -2.40 13.42 1.61
N ILE A 775 -2.68 12.87 0.42
CA ILE A 775 -1.76 12.81 -0.71
C ILE A 775 -2.11 13.90 -1.70
N GLN A 776 -1.13 14.74 -2.04
CA GLN A 776 -1.27 15.76 -3.08
C GLN A 776 -0.30 15.47 -4.23
N THR A 777 -0.82 15.49 -5.45
CA THR A 777 -0.02 15.41 -6.68
C THR A 777 0.35 16.82 -7.13
N VAL A 778 1.61 17.04 -7.44
CA VAL A 778 2.16 18.28 -7.98
C VAL A 778 3.07 17.94 -9.16
N PHE A 779 3.39 18.92 -10.00
CA PHE A 779 4.25 18.68 -11.16
C PHE A 779 5.27 19.80 -11.39
N ALA A 780 6.34 19.49 -12.10
CA ALA A 780 7.30 20.46 -12.61
C ALA A 780 7.68 20.09 -14.05
N TRP A 781 7.82 21.09 -14.92
CA TRP A 781 8.36 20.87 -16.26
C TRP A 781 9.86 20.60 -16.16
N THR A 782 10.36 19.63 -16.93
CA THR A 782 11.78 19.24 -16.92
C THR A 782 12.48 19.72 -18.18
N GLY A 783 13.69 20.29 -18.04
CA GLY A 783 14.47 20.87 -19.13
C GLY A 783 14.28 22.40 -19.23
N ASP A 784 14.95 23.04 -20.18
CA ASP A 784 14.71 24.46 -20.46
C ASP A 784 13.22 24.70 -20.79
N THR A 785 12.70 25.87 -20.43
CA THR A 785 11.31 26.30 -20.69
C THR A 785 10.91 26.25 -22.17
N ASN A 786 11.86 26.00 -23.08
CA ASN A 786 11.65 25.73 -24.51
C ASN A 786 11.14 24.31 -24.83
N SER A 787 11.15 23.38 -23.87
CA SER A 787 10.71 22.00 -24.04
C SER A 787 9.19 21.78 -23.93
N VAL A 788 8.44 22.80 -23.47
CA VAL A 788 6.99 22.75 -23.29
C VAL A 788 6.28 23.39 -24.48
N GLN A 789 5.35 22.65 -25.09
CA GLN A 789 4.50 23.09 -26.18
C GLN A 789 3.17 23.61 -25.63
N THR A 790 2.80 24.84 -25.96
CA THR A 790 1.53 25.44 -25.54
C THR A 790 0.65 25.78 -26.75
N ILE A 791 -0.62 25.40 -26.70
CA ILE A 791 -1.64 25.80 -27.66
C ILE A 791 -2.82 26.43 -26.92
N THR A 792 -3.51 27.37 -27.57
CA THR A 792 -4.76 27.95 -27.06
C THR A 792 -5.89 27.62 -28.04
N LEU A 793 -6.98 27.06 -27.51
CA LEU A 793 -8.20 26.88 -28.29
C LEU A 793 -9.04 28.15 -28.18
N SER A 794 -9.52 28.66 -29.30
CA SER A 794 -10.38 29.84 -29.34
C SER A 794 -11.66 29.59 -30.14
N GLY A 795 -12.79 30.09 -29.65
CA GLY A 795 -14.08 30.04 -30.32
C GLY A 795 -14.57 31.47 -30.53
N GLU A 796 -15.02 31.80 -31.75
CA GLU A 796 -15.49 33.15 -32.10
C GLU A 796 -14.49 34.28 -31.76
N GLY A 797 -13.18 33.96 -31.75
CA GLY A 797 -12.11 34.90 -31.41
C GLY A 797 -11.83 35.05 -29.90
N GLN A 798 -12.56 34.37 -29.02
CA GLN A 798 -12.31 34.36 -27.57
C GLN A 798 -11.55 33.10 -27.14
N PRO A 799 -10.59 33.19 -26.21
CA PRO A 799 -9.89 32.03 -25.66
C PRO A 799 -10.86 31.16 -24.84
N ILE A 800 -10.80 29.85 -25.06
CA ILE A 800 -11.61 28.85 -24.32
C ILE A 800 -10.75 28.16 -23.28
N VAL A 801 -9.57 27.69 -23.69
CA VAL A 801 -8.69 26.88 -22.85
C VAL A 801 -7.24 26.97 -23.31
N SER A 802 -6.33 27.02 -22.35
CA SER A 802 -4.88 26.91 -22.56
C SER A 802 -4.42 25.50 -22.25
N LEU A 803 -3.61 24.94 -23.15
CA LEU A 803 -3.13 23.56 -23.11
C LEU A 803 -1.62 23.55 -23.21
N SER A 804 -0.93 23.13 -22.16
CA SER A 804 0.54 23.08 -22.08
C SER A 804 1.02 21.65 -21.91
N PHE A 805 1.77 21.14 -22.88
CA PHE A 805 2.28 19.79 -22.93
C PHE A 805 3.78 19.74 -22.72
N GLY A 806 4.20 18.92 -21.75
CA GLY A 806 5.61 18.62 -21.50
C GLY A 806 5.87 17.12 -21.65
N ARG A 807 6.88 16.79 -22.45
CA ARG A 807 7.43 15.44 -22.48
C ARG A 807 8.18 15.19 -21.17
N ARG A 808 7.90 14.06 -20.51
CA ARG A 808 8.57 13.65 -19.25
C ARG A 808 8.48 14.68 -18.11
N ALA A 809 7.35 15.37 -17.93
CA ALA A 809 7.16 16.24 -16.77
C ALA A 809 7.38 15.46 -15.47
N LYS A 810 8.06 16.08 -14.50
CA LYS A 810 8.31 15.50 -13.18
C LYS A 810 7.03 15.60 -12.36
N ILE A 811 6.40 14.46 -12.09
CA ILE A 811 5.23 14.36 -11.24
C ILE A 811 5.67 13.90 -9.86
N THR A 812 5.30 14.66 -8.83
CA THR A 812 5.64 14.39 -7.43
C THR A 812 4.36 14.17 -6.63
N ARG A 813 4.30 13.08 -5.87
CA ARG A 813 3.24 12.85 -4.87
C ARG A 813 3.80 13.11 -3.48
N LEU A 814 3.13 13.99 -2.74
CA LEU A 814 3.48 14.44 -1.40
C LEU A 814 2.58 13.75 -0.38
N ASN A 815 3.13 13.17 0.68
CA ASN A 815 2.33 12.69 1.82
C ASN A 815 2.36 13.72 2.96
N LYS A 816 1.31 14.54 3.05
CA LYS A 816 1.23 15.64 4.03
C LYS A 816 0.86 15.17 5.44
N GLY A 817 0.45 13.92 5.63
CA GLY A 817 0.03 13.39 6.93
C GLY A 817 -1.22 12.51 6.83
N LEU A 818 -1.81 12.16 7.98
CA LEU A 818 -3.11 11.48 8.01
C LEU A 818 -4.23 12.47 7.63
N LYS A 819 -5.29 11.99 6.95
CA LYS A 819 -6.45 12.82 6.58
C LYS A 819 -7.20 13.40 7.79
N ARG A 820 -7.23 12.65 8.91
CA ARG A 820 -7.95 13.01 10.15
C ARG A 820 -7.03 13.58 11.25
N ARG A 821 -5.88 14.16 10.88
CA ARG A 821 -4.94 14.79 11.82
C ARG A 821 -5.56 16.03 12.48
N ALA A 822 -5.11 16.37 13.69
CA ALA A 822 -5.69 17.46 14.49
C ALA A 822 -5.43 18.83 13.85
N GLU A 823 -4.18 19.10 13.45
CA GLU A 823 -3.77 20.35 12.81
C GLU A 823 -3.31 20.10 11.37
N LYS A 824 -4.11 20.54 10.39
CA LYS A 824 -3.80 20.32 8.95
C LYS A 824 -2.58 21.11 8.46
N ALA A 825 -2.27 22.25 9.08
CA ALA A 825 -1.15 23.10 8.72
C ALA A 825 0.22 22.45 8.99
N ILE A 826 0.29 21.55 9.98
CA ILE A 826 1.51 20.79 10.25
C ILE A 826 1.57 19.62 9.27
N CYS A 827 2.45 19.71 8.28
CA CYS A 827 2.65 18.69 7.26
C CYS A 827 3.80 17.74 7.62
N GLY A 828 3.65 16.46 7.28
CA GLY A 828 4.69 15.43 7.39
C GLY A 828 4.63 14.60 8.67
N PHE A 829 5.66 13.77 8.87
CA PHE A 829 5.77 12.78 9.95
C PHE A 829 7.06 12.95 10.72
N VAL A 830 7.06 12.53 11.98
CA VAL A 830 8.26 12.55 12.83
C VAL A 830 9.08 11.28 12.57
N ILE A 831 10.36 11.47 12.27
CA ILE A 831 11.33 10.41 12.01
C ILE A 831 12.58 10.61 12.87
N ASP A 832 13.22 9.51 13.24
CA ASP A 832 14.58 9.53 13.76
C ASP A 832 15.58 9.59 12.59
N PRO A 833 16.35 10.68 12.41
CA PRO A 833 17.27 10.83 11.28
C PRO A 833 18.45 9.85 11.32
N LEU A 834 18.74 9.25 12.48
CA LEU A 834 19.83 8.26 12.64
C LEU A 834 19.37 6.86 12.27
N THR A 835 18.16 6.48 12.68
CA THR A 835 17.67 5.11 12.49
C THR A 835 16.67 4.99 11.34
N GLY A 836 16.11 6.09 10.86
CA GLY A 836 15.03 6.12 9.86
C GLY A 836 13.67 5.67 10.42
N ARG A 837 13.55 5.43 11.73
CA ARG A 837 12.34 4.92 12.36
C ARG A 837 11.29 6.02 12.49
N TRP A 838 10.04 5.70 12.17
CA TRP A 838 8.90 6.57 12.41
C TRP A 838 8.60 6.64 13.92
N LEU A 839 8.48 7.86 14.45
CA LEU A 839 8.25 8.13 15.86
C LEU A 839 6.79 8.53 16.10
N ALA A 840 6.36 8.44 17.36
CA ALA A 840 5.02 8.86 17.76
C ALA A 840 4.87 10.38 17.57
N ASP A 841 3.85 10.80 16.81
CA ASP A 841 3.47 12.21 16.70
C ASP A 841 2.25 12.49 17.58
N LYS A 842 2.22 13.61 18.29
CA LYS A 842 1.02 14.03 19.04
C LYS A 842 -0.09 14.54 18.10
N ASN A 843 0.27 14.98 16.89
CA ASN A 843 -0.68 15.48 15.90
C ASN A 843 -1.41 14.35 15.13
N ASN A 844 -0.88 13.12 15.19
CA ASN A 844 -1.43 11.95 14.53
C ASN A 844 -1.72 10.86 15.58
N ASP A 845 -2.87 10.19 15.53
CA ASP A 845 -3.11 8.99 16.34
C ASP A 845 -2.32 7.81 15.73
N ASP A 846 -1.02 7.78 16.01
CA ASP A 846 -0.07 7.02 15.20
C ASP A 846 -0.02 5.53 15.51
N GLY A 847 -0.66 5.06 16.59
CA GLY A 847 -0.62 3.64 16.98
C GLY A 847 0.79 3.08 17.10
N THR A 848 1.81 3.94 17.21
CA THR A 848 3.23 3.63 17.27
C THR A 848 3.53 2.87 18.56
N GLY A 849 4.31 1.79 18.44
CA GLY A 849 4.86 1.09 19.61
C GLY A 849 5.78 2.01 20.42
N PRO A 850 6.13 1.63 21.67
CA PRO A 850 6.89 2.47 22.58
C PRO A 850 8.23 2.91 21.96
N ASP A 851 8.55 4.19 22.17
CA ASP A 851 9.75 4.87 21.69
C ASP A 851 10.98 4.27 22.40
N PRO A 852 12.02 3.79 21.68
CA PRO A 852 13.25 3.29 22.29
C PRO A 852 14.12 4.45 22.84
N GLY A 853 13.66 5.11 23.91
CA GLY A 853 14.48 6.05 24.68
C GLY A 853 14.79 7.38 23.97
N LYS A 854 16.00 7.95 24.18
CA LYS A 854 16.42 9.28 23.69
C LYS A 854 16.64 9.29 22.17
N SER A 855 15.56 9.21 21.38
CA SER A 855 15.60 9.37 19.93
C SER A 855 15.60 10.85 19.52
N ARG A 856 16.40 11.19 18.50
CA ARG A 856 16.38 12.52 17.88
C ARG A 856 15.13 12.62 16.99
N GLN A 857 14.44 13.74 17.02
CA GLN A 857 13.20 13.93 16.27
C GLN A 857 13.43 14.95 15.15
N GLN A 858 13.08 14.58 13.92
CA GLN A 858 13.00 15.48 12.77
C GLN A 858 11.65 15.27 12.09
N ARG A 859 11.03 16.33 11.58
CA ARG A 859 9.82 16.22 10.76
C ARG A 859 10.20 16.24 9.29
N ILE A 860 9.65 15.31 8.52
CA ILE A 860 9.81 15.26 7.06
C ILE A 860 8.48 15.06 6.37
N VAL A 861 8.34 15.58 5.15
CA VAL A 861 7.24 15.30 4.23
C VAL A 861 7.73 14.25 3.23
N PRO A 862 7.29 12.99 3.35
CA PRO A 862 7.67 11.92 2.41
C PRO A 862 7.16 12.21 1.02
N VAL A 863 8.03 12.06 0.01
CA VAL A 863 7.66 12.23 -1.39
C VAL A 863 8.11 11.05 -2.26
N VAL A 864 7.37 10.82 -3.33
CA VAL A 864 7.75 9.94 -4.43
C VAL A 864 7.64 10.71 -5.74
N GLU A 865 8.50 10.39 -6.69
CA GLU A 865 8.63 11.14 -7.94
C GLU A 865 8.66 10.17 -9.12
N ASP A 866 8.07 10.59 -10.23
CA ASP A 866 8.13 9.89 -11.51
C ASP A 866 8.10 10.90 -12.67
N HIS A 867 8.47 10.48 -13.88
CA HIS A 867 8.42 11.33 -15.07
C HIS A 867 7.37 10.81 -16.04
N LYS A 868 6.40 11.64 -16.40
CA LYS A 868 5.27 11.26 -17.25
C LYS A 868 5.02 12.30 -18.34
N ASN A 869 4.59 11.84 -19.51
CA ASN A 869 4.01 12.74 -20.51
C ASN A 869 2.76 13.37 -19.90
N SER A 870 2.75 14.69 -19.83
CA SER A 870 1.74 15.42 -19.07
C SER A 870 1.27 16.65 -19.83
N LEU A 871 -0.03 16.89 -19.74
CA LEU A 871 -0.75 17.99 -20.34
C LEU A 871 -1.51 18.75 -19.26
N LEU A 872 -1.17 20.02 -19.07
CA LEU A 872 -1.87 20.94 -18.20
C LEU A 872 -2.96 21.65 -19.00
N LEU A 873 -4.20 21.56 -18.51
CA LEU A 873 -5.38 22.21 -19.07
C LEU A 873 -5.87 23.28 -18.08
N ILE A 874 -5.90 24.54 -18.55
CA ILE A 874 -6.41 25.69 -17.79
C ILE A 874 -7.57 26.30 -18.56
N PRO A 875 -8.83 26.13 -18.11
CA PRO A 875 -9.99 26.78 -18.71
C PRO A 875 -9.87 28.30 -18.58
N ASP A 876 -10.44 29.03 -19.56
CA ASP A 876 -10.53 30.47 -19.48
C ASP A 876 -11.46 30.92 -18.35
N ALA A 877 -11.09 32.01 -17.68
CA ALA A 877 -11.81 32.52 -16.52
C ALA A 877 -13.26 32.96 -16.85
N SER A 878 -13.57 33.26 -18.11
CA SER A 878 -14.91 33.65 -18.57
C SER A 878 -15.98 32.57 -18.35
N PHE A 879 -15.62 31.29 -18.33
CA PHE A 879 -16.56 30.18 -18.11
C PHE A 879 -16.94 30.00 -16.62
N ASN A 880 -16.17 30.58 -15.69
CA ASN A 880 -16.45 30.55 -14.25
C ASN A 880 -16.89 29.17 -13.71
N LEU A 881 -16.07 28.15 -14.02
CA LEU A 881 -16.27 26.76 -13.60
C LEU A 881 -15.88 26.61 -12.12
N GLY A 882 -16.81 26.14 -11.28
CA GLY A 882 -16.54 25.81 -9.89
C GLY A 882 -15.98 24.39 -9.73
N PRO A 883 -15.73 23.94 -8.48
CA PRO A 883 -15.16 22.62 -8.22
C PRO A 883 -15.99 21.44 -8.77
N ALA A 884 -17.32 21.52 -8.72
CA ALA A 884 -18.21 20.47 -9.24
C ALA A 884 -18.21 20.44 -10.77
N GLU A 885 -18.27 21.61 -11.42
CA GLU A 885 -18.16 21.73 -12.88
C GLU A 885 -16.80 21.22 -13.38
N MET A 886 -15.72 21.56 -12.68
CA MET A 886 -14.37 21.08 -13.00
C MET A 886 -14.22 19.57 -12.80
N ALA A 887 -14.85 18.99 -11.77
CA ALA A 887 -14.90 17.53 -11.60
C ALA A 887 -15.63 16.85 -12.78
N THR A 888 -16.79 17.36 -13.16
CA THR A 888 -17.56 16.86 -14.30
C THR A 888 -16.76 16.97 -15.60
N LEU A 889 -16.16 18.15 -15.88
CA LEU A 889 -15.33 18.38 -17.07
C LEU A 889 -14.12 17.44 -17.11
N GLN A 890 -13.42 17.28 -15.99
CA GLN A 890 -12.27 16.38 -15.88
C GLN A 890 -12.63 14.96 -16.29
N HIS A 891 -13.69 14.40 -15.70
CA HIS A 891 -14.06 13.01 -15.97
C HIS A 891 -14.71 12.86 -17.35
N ALA A 892 -15.42 13.86 -17.86
CA ALA A 892 -15.91 13.86 -19.24
C ALA A 892 -14.76 13.79 -20.26
N LEU A 893 -13.71 14.60 -20.08
CA LEU A 893 -12.55 14.61 -20.96
C LEU A 893 -11.72 13.33 -20.85
N VAL A 894 -11.43 12.85 -19.64
CA VAL A 894 -10.67 11.60 -19.44
C VAL A 894 -11.40 10.42 -20.08
N ARG A 895 -12.71 10.28 -19.83
CA ARG A 895 -13.52 9.21 -20.44
C ARG A 895 -13.59 9.34 -21.96
N ALA A 896 -13.69 10.56 -22.49
CA ALA A 896 -13.67 10.79 -23.93
C ALA A 896 -12.33 10.38 -24.55
N ILE A 897 -11.20 10.65 -23.90
CA ILE A 897 -9.87 10.26 -24.37
C ILE A 897 -9.75 8.73 -24.40
N GLU A 898 -10.19 8.06 -23.31
CA GLU A 898 -10.17 6.61 -23.21
C GLU A 898 -11.01 5.96 -24.33
N VAL A 899 -12.18 6.53 -24.64
CA VAL A 899 -13.05 6.03 -25.71
C VAL A 899 -12.47 6.32 -27.10
N SER A 900 -11.96 7.53 -27.34
CA SER A 900 -11.45 7.94 -28.66
C SER A 900 -10.19 7.18 -29.06
N GLU A 901 -9.30 6.91 -28.10
CA GLU A 901 -8.02 6.24 -28.34
C GLU A 901 -8.06 4.75 -27.97
N SER A 902 -9.22 4.23 -27.58
CA SER A 902 -9.42 2.83 -27.17
C SER A 902 -8.49 2.39 -26.03
N LEU A 903 -8.27 3.27 -25.06
CA LEU A 903 -7.49 2.99 -23.86
C LEU A 903 -8.34 2.26 -22.82
N GLU A 904 -7.69 1.48 -21.97
CA GLU A 904 -8.34 0.96 -20.77
C GLU A 904 -8.48 2.04 -19.70
N GLU A 905 -9.49 1.89 -18.82
CA GLU A 905 -9.68 2.81 -17.71
C GLU A 905 -8.44 2.82 -16.80
N GLY A 906 -7.91 4.02 -16.55
CA GLY A 906 -6.72 4.21 -15.69
C GLY A 906 -5.38 4.22 -16.43
N GLU A 907 -5.34 4.00 -17.75
CA GLU A 907 -4.16 4.30 -18.57
C GLU A 907 -3.98 5.81 -18.77
N MET A 908 -5.08 6.56 -18.70
CA MET A 908 -5.12 8.02 -18.71
C MET A 908 -5.58 8.52 -17.33
N LEU A 909 -4.76 9.32 -16.65
CA LEU A 909 -5.09 9.88 -15.34
C LEU A 909 -5.30 11.39 -15.42
N GLY A 910 -6.36 11.86 -14.77
CA GLY A 910 -6.62 13.27 -14.55
C GLY A 910 -6.50 13.62 -13.06
N GLU A 911 -5.69 14.61 -12.72
CA GLU A 911 -5.56 15.16 -11.37
C GLU A 911 -6.10 16.58 -11.33
N ALA A 912 -6.89 16.87 -10.30
CA ALA A 912 -7.41 18.20 -10.04
C ALA A 912 -6.33 19.07 -9.39
N MET A 913 -6.03 20.23 -9.98
CA MET A 913 -4.97 21.13 -9.56
C MET A 913 -5.52 22.46 -9.02
N PRO A 914 -4.88 23.07 -7.99
CA PRO A 914 -3.72 22.56 -7.25
C PRO A 914 -4.05 21.39 -6.30
N ASN A 915 -5.34 21.19 -6.00
CA ASN A 915 -5.85 20.11 -5.19
C ASN A 915 -7.34 19.86 -5.52
N ARG A 916 -7.92 18.82 -4.90
CA ARG A 916 -9.31 18.38 -5.13
C ARG A 916 -10.39 19.35 -4.63
N GLU A 917 -10.07 20.24 -3.69
CA GLU A 917 -11.02 21.19 -3.10
C GLU A 917 -11.16 22.45 -3.97
N GLU A 918 -10.07 22.95 -4.56
CA GLU A 918 -10.09 24.19 -5.35
C GLU A 918 -10.25 23.99 -6.87
N ARG A 919 -9.75 22.88 -7.44
CA ARG A 919 -9.86 22.48 -8.86
C ARG A 919 -9.81 23.62 -9.90
N ARG A 920 -8.73 24.39 -9.93
CA ARG A 920 -8.55 25.52 -10.88
C ARG A 920 -7.95 25.12 -12.23
N ALA A 921 -7.26 23.99 -12.28
CA ALA A 921 -6.69 23.44 -13.51
C ALA A 921 -6.76 21.90 -13.48
N LEU A 922 -6.55 21.26 -14.62
CA LEU A 922 -6.52 19.81 -14.75
C LEU A 922 -5.16 19.39 -15.28
N LEU A 923 -4.49 18.46 -14.58
CA LEU A 923 -3.30 17.81 -15.09
C LEU A 923 -3.67 16.42 -15.61
N LEU A 924 -3.56 16.24 -16.92
CA LEU A 924 -3.73 14.98 -17.61
C LEU A 924 -2.35 14.35 -17.81
N TYR A 925 -2.12 13.12 -17.36
CA TYR A 925 -0.88 12.39 -17.67
C TYR A 925 -1.13 10.92 -17.97
N GLU A 926 -0.29 10.39 -18.86
CA GLU A 926 -0.34 8.98 -19.26
C GLU A 926 0.25 8.13 -18.13
N ALA A 927 -0.51 7.15 -17.62
CA ALA A 927 -0.09 6.31 -16.50
C ALA A 927 1.01 5.33 -16.93
N THR A 928 0.91 4.82 -18.16
CA THR A 928 1.89 3.94 -18.79
C THR A 928 3.22 4.65 -18.94
N GLU A 929 4.31 3.96 -18.58
CA GLU A 929 5.66 4.50 -18.69
C GLU A 929 6.07 4.70 -20.16
N GLY A 930 6.77 5.81 -20.45
CA GLY A 930 7.03 6.28 -21.82
C GLY A 930 5.80 6.85 -22.53
N GLY A 931 4.59 6.58 -22.02
CA GLY A 931 3.33 7.10 -22.53
C GLY A 931 2.67 6.25 -23.60
N ALA A 932 1.37 6.48 -23.81
CA ALA A 932 0.59 5.91 -24.91
C ALA A 932 0.62 6.79 -26.18
N GLY A 933 1.34 7.93 -26.10
CA GLY A 933 1.50 8.89 -27.19
C GLY A 933 0.24 9.71 -27.50
N VAL A 934 -0.81 9.52 -26.70
CA VAL A 934 -2.14 10.13 -26.83
C VAL A 934 -2.06 11.63 -26.68
N LEU A 935 -1.38 12.11 -25.63
CA LEU A 935 -1.24 13.55 -25.38
C LEU A 935 -0.41 14.22 -26.49
N SER A 936 0.61 13.54 -27.03
CA SER A 936 1.38 14.06 -28.18
C SER A 936 0.50 14.19 -29.43
N ARG A 937 -0.32 13.17 -29.72
CA ARG A 937 -1.29 13.18 -30.83
C ARG A 937 -2.32 14.30 -30.68
N LEU A 938 -2.86 14.51 -29.48
CA LEU A 938 -3.80 15.61 -29.19
C LEU A 938 -3.19 16.99 -29.43
N MET A 939 -1.89 17.17 -29.17
CA MET A 939 -1.21 18.45 -29.33
C MET A 939 -0.77 18.75 -30.76
N ASN A 940 -0.44 17.71 -31.53
CA ASN A 940 0.19 17.87 -32.85
C ASN A 940 -0.78 17.70 -34.01
N THR A 941 -1.87 16.95 -33.85
CA THR A 941 -2.84 16.68 -34.93
C THR A 941 -4.03 17.64 -34.88
N SER A 942 -4.28 18.35 -35.98
CA SER A 942 -5.43 19.25 -36.10
C SER A 942 -6.77 18.50 -36.05
N GLY A 943 -7.78 19.07 -35.38
CA GLY A 943 -9.15 18.52 -35.37
C GLY A 943 -9.46 17.56 -34.22
N ARG A 944 -8.44 17.05 -33.50
CA ARG A 944 -8.63 16.06 -32.43
C ARG A 944 -9.38 16.60 -31.21
N TRP A 945 -9.11 17.84 -30.78
CA TRP A 945 -9.82 18.48 -29.66
C TRP A 945 -11.32 18.67 -29.94
N GLN A 946 -11.66 19.03 -31.18
CA GLN A 946 -13.05 19.19 -31.62
C GLN A 946 -13.78 17.84 -31.61
N GLY A 947 -13.13 16.79 -32.11
CA GLY A 947 -13.65 15.42 -32.04
C GLY A 947 -13.83 14.95 -30.60
N LEU A 948 -12.84 15.20 -29.74
CA LEU A 948 -12.89 14.83 -28.33
C LEU A 948 -14.05 15.49 -27.58
N ALA A 949 -14.31 16.78 -27.86
CA ALA A 949 -15.46 17.49 -27.30
C ALA A 949 -16.80 16.83 -27.66
N ARG A 950 -16.95 16.38 -28.92
CA ARG A 950 -18.16 15.70 -29.39
C ARG A 950 -18.33 14.34 -28.71
N ILE A 951 -17.25 13.57 -28.60
CA ILE A 951 -17.26 12.27 -27.89
C ILE A 951 -17.63 12.47 -26.41
N ALA A 952 -17.13 13.51 -25.75
CA ALA A 952 -17.51 13.83 -24.37
C ALA A 952 -19.03 14.11 -24.24
N LEU A 953 -19.61 14.88 -25.16
CA LEU A 953 -21.05 15.15 -25.20
C LEU A 953 -21.86 13.87 -25.49
N GLU A 954 -21.41 13.02 -26.41
CA GLU A 954 -22.03 11.71 -26.69
C GLU A 954 -22.01 10.79 -25.47
N LEU A 955 -20.90 10.75 -24.73
CA LEU A 955 -20.80 10.02 -23.47
C LEU A 955 -21.75 10.55 -22.41
N MET A 956 -21.98 11.87 -22.38
CA MET A 956 -23.00 12.51 -21.54
C MET A 956 -24.44 12.28 -22.04
N HIS A 957 -24.63 11.34 -22.98
CA HIS A 957 -25.88 10.96 -23.62
C HIS A 957 -26.51 12.06 -24.48
N TYR A 958 -25.72 12.97 -25.03
CA TYR A 958 -26.22 13.95 -26.00
C TYR A 958 -25.93 13.52 -27.44
N LYS A 959 -26.72 14.03 -28.39
CA LYS A 959 -26.50 13.87 -29.83
C LYS A 959 -26.80 15.17 -30.55
N PHE A 960 -26.22 15.38 -31.71
CA PHE A 960 -26.59 16.48 -32.59
C PHE A 960 -27.76 16.03 -33.48
N ASP A 961 -28.82 16.84 -33.57
CA ASP A 961 -29.92 16.60 -34.50
C ASP A 961 -29.57 17.03 -35.94
N GLU A 962 -30.51 16.85 -36.88
CA GLU A 962 -30.35 17.21 -38.29
C GLU A 962 -30.13 18.72 -38.49
N GLN A 963 -30.49 19.55 -37.50
CA GLN A 963 -30.32 21.00 -37.49
C GLN A 963 -29.02 21.43 -36.75
N GLY A 964 -28.22 20.47 -36.27
CA GLY A 964 -26.99 20.72 -35.53
C GLY A 964 -27.19 21.21 -34.09
N GLN A 965 -28.39 21.06 -33.53
CA GLN A 965 -28.67 21.35 -32.12
C GLN A 965 -28.40 20.13 -31.24
N LEU A 966 -27.94 20.40 -30.01
CA LEU A 966 -27.67 19.35 -29.04
C LEU A 966 -28.98 18.90 -28.37
N VAL A 967 -29.32 17.61 -28.51
CA VAL A 967 -30.51 17.01 -27.91
C VAL A 967 -30.13 15.76 -27.10
N ASP A 968 -30.96 15.38 -26.12
CA ASP A 968 -30.76 14.12 -25.39
C ASP A 968 -30.86 12.91 -26.35
N GLY A 969 -29.97 11.96 -26.14
CA GLY A 969 -29.92 10.67 -26.81
C GLY A 969 -30.95 9.67 -26.27
N GLU A 970 -30.80 8.40 -26.62
CA GLU A 970 -31.72 7.36 -26.17
C GLU A 970 -31.39 6.90 -24.73
N LYS A 971 -32.38 6.95 -23.83
CA LYS A 971 -32.29 6.52 -22.42
C LYS A 971 -31.19 7.23 -21.61
N PRO A 972 -31.22 8.57 -21.54
CA PRO A 972 -30.25 9.32 -20.76
C PRO A 972 -30.39 9.01 -19.27
N CYS A 973 -29.28 9.05 -18.52
CA CYS A 973 -29.31 9.00 -17.06
C CYS A 973 -29.72 10.36 -16.48
N VAL A 974 -29.89 10.42 -15.14
CA VAL A 974 -30.24 11.67 -14.45
C VAL A 974 -29.00 12.59 -14.39
N GLU A 975 -28.13 12.41 -13.39
CA GLU A 975 -26.94 13.26 -13.20
C GLU A 975 -25.68 12.56 -13.74
N ALA A 976 -25.37 11.36 -13.28
CA ALA A 976 -24.26 10.56 -13.80
C ALA A 976 -24.50 9.04 -13.59
N CYS A 977 -23.83 8.21 -14.38
CA CYS A 977 -23.86 6.76 -14.27
C CYS A 977 -22.59 6.13 -14.85
N TYR A 978 -22.41 4.82 -14.66
CA TYR A 978 -21.26 4.05 -15.19
C TYR A 978 -21.22 3.93 -16.72
N ARG A 979 -22.26 4.37 -17.43
CA ARG A 979 -22.26 4.46 -18.91
C ARG A 979 -21.72 5.81 -19.43
N CYS A 980 -21.64 6.82 -18.57
CA CYS A 980 -21.21 8.18 -18.93
C CYS A 980 -19.94 8.60 -18.19
N LEU A 981 -20.08 9.18 -16.99
CA LEU A 981 -19.01 9.86 -16.25
C LEU A 981 -18.45 9.04 -15.08
N MET A 982 -19.23 8.12 -14.50
CA MET A 982 -18.77 7.34 -13.35
C MET A 982 -17.87 6.19 -13.81
N SER A 983 -16.78 5.97 -13.09
CA SER A 983 -15.86 4.85 -13.29
C SER A 983 -15.46 4.24 -11.94
N TYR A 984 -14.74 3.11 -11.98
CA TYR A 984 -14.18 2.50 -10.78
C TYR A 984 -13.17 3.43 -10.09
N PHE A 985 -12.42 4.24 -10.86
CA PHE A 985 -11.30 5.04 -10.37
C PHE A 985 -11.69 6.43 -9.85
N ASN A 986 -12.89 6.92 -10.16
CA ASN A 986 -13.36 8.25 -9.76
C ASN A 986 -14.45 8.26 -8.67
N GLN A 987 -14.64 7.14 -7.95
CA GLN A 987 -15.60 7.03 -6.84
C GLN A 987 -15.61 8.21 -5.85
N PRO A 988 -14.46 8.80 -5.44
CA PRO A 988 -14.47 9.94 -4.53
C PRO A 988 -15.14 11.21 -5.08
N ASP A 989 -15.32 11.29 -6.40
CA ASP A 989 -15.89 12.46 -7.08
C ASP A 989 -17.34 12.23 -7.51
N HIS A 990 -17.94 11.04 -7.28
CA HIS A 990 -19.27 10.68 -7.80
C HIS A 990 -20.37 11.67 -7.39
N GLU A 991 -20.30 12.23 -6.19
CA GLU A 991 -21.26 13.23 -5.69
C GLU A 991 -21.16 14.60 -6.40
N HIS A 992 -20.10 14.83 -7.18
CA HIS A 992 -19.86 16.08 -7.90
C HIS A 992 -20.14 15.97 -9.41
N LEU A 993 -20.46 14.78 -9.93
CA LEU A 993 -20.64 14.55 -11.37
C LEU A 993 -22.08 14.84 -11.80
N ASP A 994 -22.22 15.79 -12.72
CA ASP A 994 -23.52 16.17 -13.28
C ASP A 994 -23.42 16.42 -14.78
N ARG A 995 -23.95 15.49 -15.58
CA ARG A 995 -23.97 15.60 -17.04
C ARG A 995 -24.84 16.76 -17.55
N THR A 996 -25.79 17.23 -16.75
CA THR A 996 -26.77 18.25 -17.14
C THR A 996 -26.28 19.67 -16.89
N ASN A 997 -25.06 19.81 -16.35
CA ASN A 997 -24.48 21.10 -16.03
C ASN A 997 -24.26 21.97 -17.28
N GLU A 998 -25.03 23.07 -17.39
CA GLU A 998 -25.03 23.97 -18.55
C GLU A 998 -23.65 24.61 -18.83
N LYS A 999 -22.85 24.89 -17.80
CA LYS A 999 -21.52 25.48 -17.99
C LYS A 999 -20.54 24.48 -18.61
N VAL A 1000 -20.60 23.22 -18.20
CA VAL A 1000 -19.76 22.16 -18.77
C VAL A 1000 -20.19 21.88 -20.22
N ILE A 1001 -21.49 21.83 -20.49
CA ILE A 1001 -22.02 21.64 -21.84
C ILE A 1001 -21.59 22.79 -22.76
N SER A 1002 -21.75 24.05 -22.32
CA SER A 1002 -21.35 25.22 -23.12
C SER A 1002 -19.84 25.27 -23.37
N PHE A 1003 -19.02 24.88 -22.39
CA PHE A 1003 -17.57 24.73 -22.57
C PHE A 1003 -17.22 23.68 -23.64
N LEU A 1004 -17.82 22.49 -23.59
CA LEU A 1004 -17.59 21.43 -24.56
C LEU A 1004 -18.11 21.80 -25.97
N LEU A 1005 -19.26 22.48 -26.06
CA LEU A 1005 -19.78 22.99 -27.32
C LEU A 1005 -18.81 24.00 -27.95
N ALA A 1006 -18.32 24.97 -27.17
CA ALA A 1006 -17.32 25.93 -27.64
C ALA A 1006 -16.03 25.22 -28.13
N MET A 1007 -15.58 24.19 -27.40
CA MET A 1007 -14.43 23.38 -27.79
C MET A 1007 -14.65 22.59 -29.09
N SER A 1008 -15.88 22.14 -29.35
CA SER A 1008 -16.25 21.36 -30.55
C SER A 1008 -16.15 22.15 -31.87
N SER A 1009 -16.17 23.49 -31.79
CA SER A 1009 -16.06 24.41 -32.92
C SER A 1009 -14.81 25.30 -32.85
N ALA A 1010 -13.88 25.03 -31.93
CA ALA A 1010 -12.73 25.88 -31.69
C ALA A 1010 -11.72 25.87 -32.85
N ALA A 1011 -11.02 26.97 -33.06
CA ALA A 1011 -9.79 27.06 -33.84
C ALA A 1011 -8.56 26.87 -32.93
N ILE A 1012 -7.50 26.29 -33.47
CA ILE A 1012 -6.23 26.09 -32.74
C ILE A 1012 -5.30 27.26 -33.06
N LEU A 1013 -4.95 28.04 -32.05
CA LEU A 1013 -3.86 29.02 -32.11
C LEU A 1013 -2.64 28.40 -31.43
N LYS A 1014 -1.65 28.00 -32.23
CA LYS A 1014 -0.33 27.66 -31.68
C LYS A 1014 0.31 28.97 -31.23
N SER A 1015 0.79 29.05 -29.99
CA SER A 1015 1.59 30.20 -29.61
C SER A 1015 2.88 30.13 -30.43
N GLU A 1016 3.06 31.04 -31.39
CA GLU A 1016 4.41 31.41 -31.79
C GLU A 1016 5.03 32.02 -30.53
N LYS A 1017 5.84 31.23 -29.79
CA LYS A 1017 6.76 31.85 -28.84
C LYS A 1017 7.58 32.81 -29.68
N ALA A 1018 7.61 34.07 -29.27
CA ALA A 1018 8.52 35.05 -29.81
C ALA A 1018 9.94 34.46 -29.71
N SER A 1019 10.41 33.87 -30.81
CA SER A 1019 11.82 33.94 -31.11
C SER A 1019 12.09 35.43 -31.10
N VAL A 1020 12.73 35.94 -30.07
CA VAL A 1020 13.42 37.21 -30.15
C VAL A 1020 14.39 37.01 -31.29
N LYS A 1021 13.99 37.38 -32.51
CA LYS A 1021 14.93 37.51 -33.61
C LYS A 1021 15.93 38.54 -33.09
N PRO A 1022 17.21 38.19 -32.94
CA PRO A 1022 18.21 39.18 -32.55
C PRO A 1022 18.07 40.35 -33.50
N ASN A 1023 18.06 41.57 -32.95
CA ASN A 1023 17.98 42.75 -33.79
C ASN A 1023 19.22 42.69 -34.71
N PRO A 1024 19.08 42.67 -36.05
CA PRO A 1024 20.21 42.40 -36.95
C PRO A 1024 21.40 43.36 -36.78
N SER A 1025 21.20 44.50 -36.12
CA SER A 1025 22.20 45.53 -35.84
C SER A 1025 23.14 45.21 -34.66
N SER A 1026 22.85 44.23 -33.79
CA SER A 1026 23.69 43.96 -32.60
C SER A 1026 24.83 42.96 -32.86
N GLY A 1027 24.81 42.23 -33.99
CA GLY A 1027 25.83 41.23 -34.34
C GLY A 1027 27.24 41.82 -34.51
N GLY A 1028 27.36 43.01 -35.09
CA GLY A 1028 28.65 43.71 -35.25
C GLY A 1028 29.25 44.19 -33.92
N TRP A 1029 28.40 44.56 -32.96
CA TRP A 1029 28.84 44.98 -31.63
C TRP A 1029 29.33 43.82 -30.78
N LYS A 1030 28.67 42.65 -30.81
CA LYS A 1030 29.10 41.48 -30.02
C LYS A 1030 30.49 40.98 -30.40
N ALA A 1031 30.81 40.94 -31.71
CA ALA A 1031 32.15 40.58 -32.18
C ALA A 1031 33.22 41.61 -31.75
N LYS A 1032 32.91 42.92 -31.82
CA LYS A 1032 33.84 43.98 -31.39
C LYS A 1032 34.06 44.03 -29.88
N LEU A 1033 33.05 43.70 -29.08
CA LEU A 1033 33.18 43.62 -27.63
C LEU A 1033 34.15 42.51 -27.21
N GLU A 1034 34.19 41.41 -27.94
CA GLU A 1034 35.18 40.34 -27.74
C GLU A 1034 36.60 40.81 -28.11
N GLU A 1035 36.77 41.53 -29.24
CA GLU A 1035 38.05 42.14 -29.62
C GLU A 1035 38.57 43.18 -28.60
N TRP A 1036 37.67 43.92 -27.96
CA TRP A 1036 38.00 44.89 -26.91
C TRP A 1036 38.09 44.28 -25.51
N ASP A 1037 37.93 42.97 -25.39
CA ASP A 1037 38.00 42.22 -24.13
C ASP A 1037 36.99 42.75 -23.08
N ILE A 1038 35.77 43.08 -23.53
CA ILE A 1038 34.65 43.47 -22.68
C ILE A 1038 33.77 42.25 -22.42
N PRO A 1039 33.28 42.04 -21.17
CA PRO A 1039 32.43 40.90 -20.85
C PRO A 1039 31.23 40.77 -21.80
N ALA A 1040 30.86 39.54 -22.15
CA ALA A 1040 29.73 39.30 -23.04
C ALA A 1040 28.43 39.89 -22.44
N PRO A 1041 27.68 40.71 -23.19
CA PRO A 1041 26.42 41.27 -22.70
C PRO A 1041 25.31 40.22 -22.67
N GLY A 1042 24.41 40.36 -21.71
CA GLY A 1042 23.12 39.68 -21.68
C GLY A 1042 22.05 40.41 -22.48
N ASN A 1043 20.84 39.85 -22.48
CA ASN A 1043 19.64 40.43 -23.07
C ASN A 1043 18.70 40.97 -21.99
N THR A 1044 17.94 42.01 -22.32
CA THR A 1044 16.89 42.54 -21.45
C THR A 1044 15.71 43.06 -22.26
N THR A 1045 14.54 43.17 -21.64
CA THR A 1045 13.34 43.74 -22.26
C THR A 1045 12.84 44.92 -21.43
N ILE A 1046 12.74 46.09 -22.06
CA ILE A 1046 12.27 47.33 -21.42
C ILE A 1046 11.17 47.93 -22.29
N GLU A 1047 10.01 48.21 -21.70
CA GLU A 1047 8.81 48.68 -22.41
C GLU A 1047 8.44 47.82 -23.64
N GLY A 1048 8.57 46.49 -23.52
CA GLY A 1048 8.28 45.55 -24.60
C GLY A 1048 9.29 45.51 -25.75
N SER A 1049 10.35 46.32 -25.69
CA SER A 1049 11.46 46.32 -26.67
C SER A 1049 12.63 45.50 -26.14
N ALA A 1050 13.17 44.60 -26.97
CA ALA A 1050 14.31 43.75 -26.63
C ALA A 1050 15.64 44.47 -26.93
N PHE A 1051 16.60 44.34 -26.02
CA PHE A 1051 17.96 44.87 -26.16
C PHE A 1051 18.99 43.79 -25.88
N ASP A 1052 20.04 43.77 -26.72
CA ASP A 1052 21.03 42.69 -26.75
C ASP A 1052 22.38 43.06 -26.12
N LEU A 1053 22.54 44.29 -25.63
CA LEU A 1053 23.75 44.83 -25.02
C LEU A 1053 23.49 45.31 -23.59
N PHE A 1054 23.12 44.38 -22.69
CA PHE A 1054 22.85 44.68 -21.29
C PHE A 1054 23.84 44.00 -20.35
N TRP A 1055 24.41 44.75 -19.41
CA TRP A 1055 25.34 44.23 -18.40
C TRP A 1055 24.71 44.32 -17.00
N PRO A 1056 24.15 43.22 -16.48
CA PRO A 1056 23.43 43.22 -15.20
C PRO A 1056 24.30 43.68 -14.03
N SER A 1057 25.57 43.27 -14.01
CA SER A 1057 26.50 43.58 -12.93
C SER A 1057 26.89 45.06 -12.86
N GLN A 1058 26.80 45.78 -13.98
CA GLN A 1058 27.09 47.21 -14.10
C GLN A 1058 25.82 48.05 -14.15
N LEU A 1059 24.63 47.42 -14.13
CA LEU A 1059 23.33 48.06 -14.40
C LEU A 1059 23.38 48.96 -15.64
N LEU A 1060 24.02 48.48 -16.71
CA LEU A 1060 24.27 49.25 -17.91
C LEU A 1060 23.52 48.66 -19.11
N LEU A 1061 22.76 49.51 -19.81
CA LEU A 1061 22.16 49.22 -21.09
C LEU A 1061 22.81 50.06 -22.19
N ALA A 1062 23.45 49.43 -23.16
CA ALA A 1062 23.94 50.12 -24.34
C ALA A 1062 22.97 49.93 -25.52
N VAL A 1063 22.61 51.01 -26.21
CA VAL A 1063 21.60 50.98 -27.29
C VAL A 1063 22.22 51.46 -28.60
N PRO A 1064 22.58 50.53 -29.52
CA PRO A 1064 23.02 50.88 -30.86
C PRO A 1064 21.92 51.63 -31.62
N GLY A 1065 22.25 52.81 -32.16
CA GLY A 1065 21.30 53.72 -32.82
C GLY A 1065 20.59 54.69 -31.87
N GLY A 1066 20.93 54.66 -30.57
CA GLY A 1066 20.38 55.54 -29.54
C GLY A 1066 19.06 55.06 -28.94
N SER A 1067 18.84 55.39 -27.67
CA SER A 1067 17.64 55.09 -26.91
C SER A 1067 16.57 56.17 -27.12
N SER A 1068 15.30 55.78 -27.06
CA SER A 1068 14.21 56.77 -27.03
C SER A 1068 14.12 57.40 -25.64
N ALA A 1069 13.59 58.63 -25.54
CA ALA A 1069 13.39 59.30 -24.27
C ALA A 1069 12.53 58.49 -23.28
N SER A 1070 11.60 57.67 -23.80
CA SER A 1070 10.77 56.75 -22.99
C SER A 1070 11.60 55.61 -22.40
N ILE A 1071 12.53 55.04 -23.18
CA ILE A 1071 13.40 53.95 -22.73
C ILE A 1071 14.38 54.49 -21.69
N ALA A 1072 15.02 55.64 -21.95
CA ALA A 1072 15.94 56.28 -21.01
C ALA A 1072 15.25 56.58 -19.67
N ALA A 1073 14.02 57.09 -19.68
CA ALA A 1073 13.24 57.34 -18.46
C ALA A 1073 12.87 56.04 -17.70
N SER A 1074 12.47 54.98 -18.41
CA SER A 1074 12.13 53.68 -17.80
C SER A 1074 13.39 53.00 -17.20
N CYS A 1075 14.54 53.13 -17.85
CA CYS A 1075 15.82 52.65 -17.32
C CYS A 1075 16.25 53.44 -16.08
N ALA A 1076 16.17 54.78 -16.12
CA ALA A 1076 16.49 55.64 -14.98
C ALA A 1076 15.60 55.33 -13.75
N ALA A 1077 14.31 55.06 -13.96
CA ALA A 1077 13.40 54.62 -12.89
C ALA A 1077 13.78 53.26 -12.27
N ARG A 1078 14.52 52.43 -13.01
CA ARG A 1078 15.01 51.11 -12.57
C ARG A 1078 16.47 51.15 -12.10
N GLY A 1079 17.10 52.33 -12.06
CA GLY A 1079 18.52 52.48 -11.71
C GLY A 1079 19.48 51.88 -12.75
N ILE A 1080 19.04 51.75 -14.01
CA ILE A 1080 19.84 51.27 -15.13
C ILE A 1080 20.36 52.48 -15.92
N ASP A 1081 21.67 52.58 -16.06
CA ASP A 1081 22.31 53.59 -16.91
C ASP A 1081 22.15 53.23 -18.38
N VAL A 1082 21.90 54.23 -19.22
CA VAL A 1082 21.72 54.04 -20.67
C VAL A 1082 22.81 54.77 -21.44
N ILE A 1083 23.51 54.03 -22.30
CA ILE A 1083 24.49 54.60 -23.23
C ILE A 1083 23.96 54.47 -24.65
N ASP A 1084 23.84 55.60 -25.32
CA ASP A 1084 23.54 55.65 -26.75
C ASP A 1084 24.82 55.36 -27.55
N LEU A 1085 24.78 54.28 -28.34
CA LEU A 1085 25.88 53.89 -29.21
C LEU A 1085 25.56 54.23 -30.67
N PRO A 1086 26.58 54.44 -31.53
CA PRO A 1086 26.35 54.50 -32.96
C PRO A 1086 25.74 53.19 -33.47
N ALA A 1087 24.99 53.26 -34.57
CA ALA A 1087 24.28 52.10 -35.12
C ALA A 1087 25.25 50.95 -35.45
N ASP A 1088 26.44 51.27 -35.97
CA ASP A 1088 27.52 50.33 -36.27
C ASP A 1088 28.68 50.49 -35.28
N ALA A 1089 29.38 49.39 -35.00
CA ALA A 1089 30.51 49.38 -34.08
C ALA A 1089 31.75 50.06 -34.71
N PRO A 1090 32.31 51.11 -34.10
CA PRO A 1090 33.52 51.78 -34.60
C PRO A 1090 34.77 50.88 -34.44
N GLU A 1091 35.90 51.26 -35.03
CA GLU A 1091 37.17 50.50 -34.87
C GLU A 1091 37.77 50.61 -33.46
N THR A 1092 37.50 51.72 -32.76
CA THR A 1092 38.02 51.99 -31.41
C THR A 1092 36.90 51.98 -30.37
N LEU A 1093 37.18 51.45 -29.17
CA LEU A 1093 36.22 51.37 -28.06
C LEU A 1093 35.64 52.76 -27.73
N PRO A 1094 34.30 52.94 -27.73
CA PRO A 1094 33.70 54.22 -27.34
C PRO A 1094 34.02 54.59 -25.88
N ASN A 1095 34.45 55.83 -25.65
CA ASN A 1095 34.80 56.34 -24.32
C ASN A 1095 33.70 56.13 -23.26
N ALA A 1096 32.43 56.25 -23.66
CA ALA A 1096 31.30 56.03 -22.75
C ALA A 1096 31.24 54.59 -22.24
N LEU A 1097 31.54 53.61 -23.09
CA LEU A 1097 31.59 52.20 -22.69
C LEU A 1097 32.88 51.91 -21.89
N ALA A 1098 34.01 52.51 -22.30
CA ALA A 1098 35.31 52.35 -21.65
C ALA A 1098 35.28 52.74 -20.15
N GLN A 1099 34.54 53.80 -19.80
CA GLN A 1099 34.39 54.25 -18.41
C GLN A 1099 33.74 53.20 -17.49
N TYR A 1100 32.77 52.41 -17.97
CA TYR A 1100 32.09 51.39 -17.17
C TYR A 1100 32.93 50.13 -16.96
N PHE A 1101 33.90 49.87 -17.84
CA PHE A 1101 34.76 48.69 -17.80
C PHE A 1101 36.22 49.00 -17.44
N GLY A 1102 36.54 50.27 -17.13
CA GLY A 1102 37.86 50.69 -16.67
C GLY A 1102 38.97 50.56 -17.72
N LYS A 1103 38.65 50.82 -19.00
CA LYS A 1103 39.56 50.67 -20.15
C LYS A 1103 39.96 52.00 -20.79
#